data_AF-A0A165HRW7-F1
#
_entry.id   AF-A0A165HRW7-F1
#
_cell.length_a   1.000
_cell.length_b   1.000
_cell.length_c   1.000
_cell.angle_alpha   90.00
_cell.angle_beta   90.00
_cell.angle_gamma   90.00
#
_symmetry.space_group_name_H-M   'P 1'
#
loop_
_entity.id
_entity.type
_entity.pdbx_description
1 polymer ?
#
loop_
_entity_poly.entity_id
_entity_poly.type
_entity_poly.pdbx_seq_one_letter_code
_entity_poly.pdbx_strand_id
1 'polypeptide(L)'
;MPLTGFYALLFYVKEAQTSRGAIGFVIVVGFYNEFTMRLNLLYLLSASYLVAAHSKQPDQECNPNNLSASNQCQQNLIPNGPGGPILYYNGSGNVPPTNETSPLPSSLPHLKNALIEDNLFAELSSVIFGNALGSNCSKCIASAEIMHIAAITQPVDTVTNLLIRLCDVIPTLKASISANSCRDYFSNVGGMGPYMAQLFYKMSMSTGDMQAYCHYKWSVCDAPPTILIDESRYFKPKPANRTVSPQPSGNTLNVLHISDWHLDARYDIGSNASMPASRFGAFSCDTPADLALSTFYEMDKFIDRSTIDFTIFTGDIISHDDDDELSRALVKYEEKTAYETFKSWLSGPLYSTLGNHDSLPQALLTPNDLRGNQSNEFSWHYSFLASLWKNEGWIESSAAHYAKTHYAAYATITPQGLKVISINTNVWYTSQYPDNIYNYYNFTNPDPTGMLAFLAEELQASEDINQRVWIIGHVPSGPIGISALPNPTALFYSIVTRYSPSTIAAIFFGHTHSDQMLVYYDFLANSTVHQNGTTLRNTSLVDFMKPLTAGWIAPSITPMSGLNAGWRLLQVDSETFSILNAQTFFANISNSDSWTTPQWEFEYDTRMTYVHDWPQKAPLNATYWHRMTEEMEHSQDVVDTYNYFSTKSSALTKPSHPRLSLLDVNKNPLLRGFLKTTFYNHFCAGENAAEVTGTIGRIKDMGFKGVILTYAREIVIDASSNGPATVKGSVEKRPTEIKNPEIEAWREGVLETADMVGTDDFLALNCRLLQLRDDSSPAAQRASPEVYKCLSWGTLGDCLSYLLRRAVENRDAVGITRQEYLALKTEVKRRMKNIFTF
;
A
#
# COMPACT_ATOMS: atom_id res chain seq x y z
N MET A 1 -50.10 27.67 -7.00
CA MET A 1 -49.84 26.28 -7.41
C MET A 1 -48.32 26.08 -7.48
N PRO A 2 -47.75 24.96 -7.00
CA PRO A 2 -46.38 24.94 -6.54
C PRO A 2 -45.39 24.17 -7.44
N LEU A 3 -44.19 24.76 -7.59
CA LEU A 3 -42.87 24.12 -7.48
C LEU A 3 -42.67 22.71 -8.04
N THR A 4 -42.07 22.62 -9.24
CA THR A 4 -41.05 21.62 -9.57
C THR A 4 -39.92 22.28 -10.37
N GLY A 5 -38.70 22.25 -9.84
CA GLY A 5 -37.52 22.82 -10.47
C GLY A 5 -36.24 22.34 -9.80
N PHE A 6 -35.15 22.27 -10.57
CA PHE A 6 -33.84 21.66 -10.28
C PHE A 6 -33.69 20.16 -10.56
N TYR A 7 -33.27 19.85 -11.78
CA TYR A 7 -32.31 18.78 -12.05
C TYR A 7 -30.90 19.37 -12.11
N ALA A 8 -29.92 18.67 -11.55
CA ALA A 8 -28.52 19.07 -11.60
C ALA A 8 -27.85 18.57 -12.88
N LEU A 9 -27.02 19.43 -13.49
CA LEU A 9 -26.06 19.05 -14.52
C LEU A 9 -24.80 18.46 -13.85
N LEU A 10 -24.23 17.44 -14.48
CA LEU A 10 -22.79 17.17 -14.41
C LEU A 10 -22.29 16.90 -15.84
N PHE A 11 -21.76 17.95 -16.45
CA PHE A 11 -20.86 17.85 -17.60
C PHE A 11 -19.45 18.17 -17.12
N TYR A 12 -18.46 17.38 -17.54
CA TYR A 12 -17.08 17.84 -17.57
C TYR A 12 -16.65 18.00 -19.03
N VAL A 13 -16.63 19.24 -19.50
CA VAL A 13 -16.06 19.62 -20.81
C VAL A 13 -14.80 20.42 -20.52
N LYS A 14 -13.64 19.90 -20.94
CA LYS A 14 -12.38 20.66 -20.95
C LYS A 14 -12.13 21.14 -22.37
N GLU A 15 -12.46 22.40 -22.62
CA GLU A 15 -12.26 23.05 -23.91
C GLU A 15 -10.79 23.47 -24.08
N ALA A 16 -10.23 23.27 -25.27
CA ALA A 16 -8.94 23.84 -25.67
C ALA A 16 -9.13 24.55 -27.02
N GLN A 17 -8.95 25.87 -27.05
CA GLN A 17 -9.04 26.64 -28.28
C GLN A 17 -7.87 26.32 -29.22
N THR A 18 -8.17 26.07 -30.49
CA THR A 18 -7.40 26.66 -31.60
C THR A 18 -8.34 26.96 -32.78
N SER A 19 -7.87 27.81 -33.69
CA SER A 19 -8.70 28.57 -34.61
C SER A 19 -9.23 27.79 -35.82
N ARG A 20 -10.52 28.03 -36.14
CA ARG A 20 -11.24 27.72 -37.40
C ARG A 20 -11.67 26.26 -37.65
N GLY A 21 -12.80 25.91 -37.04
CA GLY A 21 -13.94 25.39 -37.82
C GLY A 21 -14.27 23.90 -37.69
N ALA A 22 -15.45 23.64 -37.10
CA ALA A 22 -16.10 22.33 -36.92
C ALA A 22 -15.46 21.38 -35.89
N ILE A 23 -16.31 20.63 -35.21
CA ILE A 23 -16.06 19.96 -33.92
C ILE A 23 -16.28 18.44 -34.08
N GLY A 24 -15.40 17.63 -33.49
CA GLY A 24 -15.61 16.19 -33.33
C GLY A 24 -14.44 15.48 -32.66
N PHE A 25 -14.66 14.88 -31.49
CA PHE A 25 -13.75 13.96 -30.81
C PHE A 25 -14.46 12.62 -30.62
N VAL A 26 -13.77 11.50 -30.87
CA VAL A 26 -13.35 10.51 -29.85
C VAL A 26 -12.05 9.87 -30.37
N ILE A 27 -11.13 9.56 -29.46
CA ILE A 27 -9.90 8.78 -29.71
C ILE A 27 -10.02 7.48 -28.91
N VAL A 28 -9.75 6.34 -29.54
CA VAL A 28 -9.20 5.13 -28.87
C VAL A 28 -8.12 4.52 -29.79
N VAL A 29 -7.10 3.91 -29.20
CA VAL A 29 -5.84 3.47 -29.85
C VAL A 29 -5.56 1.99 -29.51
N GLY A 30 -4.98 1.24 -30.44
CA GLY A 30 -4.38 -0.09 -30.21
C GLY A 30 -4.63 -1.10 -31.35
N PHE A 31 -3.83 -2.14 -31.58
CA PHE A 31 -2.78 -2.73 -30.74
C PHE A 31 -1.89 -3.78 -31.49
N TYR A 32 -0.71 -4.11 -30.90
CA TYR A 32 0.09 -5.37 -30.99
C TYR A 32 0.58 -5.85 -32.39
N ASN A 33 1.66 -6.64 -32.59
CA ASN A 33 2.73 -7.22 -31.74
C ASN A 33 4.03 -7.34 -32.62
N GLU A 34 5.22 -7.88 -32.28
CA GLU A 34 5.75 -8.65 -31.14
C GLU A 34 7.31 -8.54 -31.07
N PHE A 35 7.93 -9.05 -29.99
CA PHE A 35 9.27 -9.68 -29.80
C PHE A 35 10.52 -9.40 -30.70
N THR A 36 11.79 -9.53 -30.28
CA THR A 36 12.51 -9.60 -28.97
C THR A 36 14.02 -9.85 -29.22
N MET A 37 14.94 -9.31 -28.38
CA MET A 37 16.37 -9.72 -28.19
C MET A 37 17.40 -9.50 -29.34
N ARG A 38 18.71 -9.24 -29.11
CA ARG A 38 19.50 -8.90 -27.88
C ARG A 38 20.90 -8.33 -28.26
N LEU A 39 21.58 -7.72 -27.27
CA LEU A 39 23.05 -7.61 -27.11
C LEU A 39 23.87 -6.79 -28.14
N ASN A 40 24.30 -5.59 -27.73
CA ASN A 40 25.67 -5.40 -27.21
C ASN A 40 25.86 -4.01 -26.58
N LEU A 41 26.12 -3.96 -25.28
CA LEU A 41 26.58 -2.76 -24.56
C LEU A 41 27.91 -3.08 -23.89
N LEU A 42 29.02 -2.77 -24.55
CA LEU A 42 30.36 -3.07 -24.05
C LEU A 42 31.43 -2.15 -24.68
N TYR A 43 31.18 -0.83 -24.72
CA TYR A 43 32.08 0.12 -25.40
C TYR A 43 32.17 1.56 -24.84
N LEU A 44 31.62 1.87 -23.65
CA LEU A 44 31.62 3.25 -23.12
C LEU A 44 32.21 3.43 -21.70
N LEU A 45 33.06 2.50 -21.24
CA LEU A 45 33.87 2.66 -20.01
C LEU A 45 35.31 2.16 -20.19
N SER A 46 36.12 2.87 -20.98
CA SER A 46 37.60 2.83 -20.92
C SER A 46 38.26 3.92 -21.79
N ALA A 47 38.00 5.20 -21.46
CA ALA A 47 38.59 6.34 -22.17
C ALA A 47 39.36 7.29 -21.23
N SER A 48 40.32 6.74 -20.49
CA SER A 48 41.42 7.50 -19.86
C SER A 48 42.60 6.57 -19.57
N TYR A 49 43.81 7.02 -19.92
CA TYR A 49 45.11 6.34 -19.77
C TYR A 49 45.34 5.04 -20.56
N LEU A 50 46.02 5.17 -21.72
CA LEU A 50 47.39 4.65 -21.84
C LEU A 50 48.14 5.28 -23.03
N VAL A 51 49.45 5.48 -22.84
CA VAL A 51 50.36 6.16 -23.75
C VAL A 51 51.32 5.14 -24.39
N ALA A 52 51.65 5.40 -25.66
CA ALA A 52 52.81 4.93 -26.41
C ALA A 52 52.87 3.51 -27.06
N ALA A 53 53.34 3.58 -28.31
CA ALA A 53 54.28 2.69 -29.00
C ALA A 53 53.77 1.54 -29.89
N HIS A 54 54.59 1.27 -30.92
CA HIS A 54 54.53 0.27 -32.00
C HIS A 54 53.63 0.61 -33.20
N SER A 55 54.07 0.44 -34.46
CA SER A 55 55.43 0.33 -35.04
C SER A 55 55.33 0.47 -36.58
N LYS A 56 56.39 0.96 -37.24
CA LYS A 56 56.45 1.08 -38.72
C LYS A 56 56.24 -0.26 -39.45
N GLN A 57 55.56 -0.22 -40.60
CA GLN A 57 55.90 -1.06 -41.76
C GLN A 57 55.96 -0.19 -43.05
N PRO A 58 56.73 -0.59 -44.08
CA PRO A 58 57.31 0.36 -45.02
C PRO A 58 56.54 0.53 -46.34
N ASP A 59 56.68 1.71 -46.92
CA ASP A 59 56.21 2.06 -48.26
C ASP A 59 56.93 1.25 -49.35
N GLN A 60 56.16 0.77 -50.35
CA GLN A 60 56.74 0.34 -51.62
C GLN A 60 56.90 1.56 -52.56
N GLU A 61 58.02 2.26 -52.42
CA GLU A 61 58.42 3.27 -53.40
C GLU A 61 58.79 2.64 -54.74
N CYS A 62 58.23 3.16 -55.83
CA CYS A 62 58.78 2.97 -57.17
C CYS A 62 60.11 3.72 -57.29
N ASN A 63 61.22 3.01 -57.09
CA ASN A 63 62.59 3.55 -57.11
C ASN A 63 62.96 4.18 -58.49
N PRO A 64 63.29 5.48 -58.56
CA PRO A 64 63.61 6.15 -59.83
C PRO A 64 65.00 5.85 -60.42
N ASN A 65 65.91 5.22 -59.68
CA ASN A 65 67.35 5.24 -59.99
C ASN A 65 67.81 4.22 -61.05
N ASN A 66 66.90 3.62 -61.81
CA ASN A 66 67.31 2.78 -62.94
C ASN A 66 66.23 2.72 -64.02
N LEU A 67 66.35 3.54 -65.07
CA LEU A 67 65.97 3.20 -66.45
C LEU A 67 66.34 4.34 -67.41
N SER A 68 67.38 4.10 -68.20
CA SER A 68 67.41 4.61 -69.57
C SER A 68 66.24 4.00 -70.36
N ALA A 69 65.51 4.84 -71.10
CA ALA A 69 64.48 4.49 -72.08
C ALA A 69 63.12 3.94 -71.55
N SER A 70 62.11 4.82 -71.67
CA SER A 70 60.81 4.54 -72.33
C SER A 70 59.82 3.53 -71.70
N ASN A 71 58.74 4.10 -71.15
CA ASN A 71 57.35 3.58 -71.10
C ASN A 71 57.06 2.40 -70.14
N GLN A 72 55.91 2.33 -69.46
CA GLN A 72 54.82 3.30 -69.23
C GLN A 72 54.00 2.82 -68.02
N CYS A 73 54.02 3.55 -66.90
CA CYS A 73 52.90 3.48 -65.94
C CYS A 73 51.86 4.51 -66.38
N GLN A 74 50.60 4.08 -66.52
CA GLN A 74 49.54 4.84 -67.19
C GLN A 74 49.16 6.11 -66.41
N GLN A 75 48.81 7.19 -67.12
CA GLN A 75 48.39 8.45 -66.50
C GLN A 75 46.90 8.39 -66.10
N ASN A 76 46.61 8.63 -64.82
CA ASN A 76 45.28 8.55 -64.21
C ASN A 76 44.49 9.87 -64.34
N LEU A 77 43.98 10.19 -65.54
CA LEU A 77 43.20 11.40 -65.79
C LEU A 77 41.85 11.07 -66.45
N ILE A 78 40.74 11.52 -65.87
CA ILE A 78 39.40 11.40 -66.45
C ILE A 78 38.92 12.79 -66.91
N PRO A 79 38.59 13.00 -68.21
CA PRO A 79 38.08 14.28 -68.70
C PRO A 79 36.61 14.50 -68.30
N ASN A 80 36.37 15.48 -67.44
CA ASN A 80 35.03 15.86 -66.98
C ASN A 80 34.32 16.83 -67.96
N GLY A 81 34.11 16.39 -69.19
CA GLY A 81 33.42 17.15 -70.25
C GLY A 81 34.13 18.43 -70.72
N PRO A 82 33.58 19.15 -71.72
CA PRO A 82 34.17 20.39 -72.21
C PRO A 82 33.99 21.52 -71.19
N GLY A 83 35.09 21.93 -70.54
CA GLY A 83 35.12 23.05 -69.58
C GLY A 83 35.03 22.67 -68.10
N GLY A 84 34.93 21.38 -67.75
CA GLY A 84 35.03 20.92 -66.36
C GLY A 84 36.49 20.74 -65.89
N PRO A 85 36.75 20.76 -64.57
CA PRO A 85 38.09 20.51 -64.03
C PRO A 85 38.51 19.05 -64.22
N ILE A 86 39.82 18.82 -64.38
CA ILE A 86 40.41 17.48 -64.49
C ILE A 86 40.29 16.77 -63.13
N LEU A 87 39.78 15.54 -63.13
CA LEU A 87 39.67 14.70 -61.94
C LEU A 87 40.85 13.73 -61.86
N TYR A 88 41.52 13.72 -60.70
CA TYR A 88 42.69 12.89 -60.41
C TYR A 88 42.31 11.70 -59.54
N TYR A 89 42.65 10.49 -59.96
CA TYR A 89 42.54 9.30 -59.09
C TYR A 89 43.74 9.26 -58.12
N ASN A 90 43.48 8.93 -56.85
CA ASN A 90 44.49 8.83 -55.78
C ASN A 90 45.26 10.13 -55.43
N GLY A 91 44.54 11.21 -55.07
CA GLY A 91 45.10 12.31 -54.26
C GLY A 91 46.27 13.12 -54.84
N SER A 92 46.60 12.93 -56.11
CA SER A 92 47.81 13.48 -56.77
C SER A 92 47.66 14.91 -57.31
N GLY A 93 46.54 15.58 -57.01
CA GLY A 93 46.37 17.03 -57.18
C GLY A 93 46.67 17.78 -55.88
N ASN A 94 46.61 19.12 -55.91
CA ASN A 94 46.78 19.97 -54.73
C ASN A 94 45.59 19.85 -53.76
N VAL A 95 45.54 18.77 -52.98
CA VAL A 95 44.62 18.62 -51.84
C VAL A 95 45.18 19.40 -50.64
N PRO A 96 44.42 20.29 -49.99
CA PRO A 96 44.87 20.98 -48.79
C PRO A 96 45.21 20.02 -47.65
N PRO A 97 46.23 20.30 -46.80
CA PRO A 97 46.57 19.45 -45.66
C PRO A 97 45.45 19.46 -44.60
N THR A 98 45.22 18.31 -43.97
CA THR A 98 44.12 18.05 -43.02
C THR A 98 44.30 18.67 -41.62
N ASN A 99 44.92 19.85 -41.54
CA ASN A 99 45.28 20.50 -40.27
C ASN A 99 44.30 21.60 -39.80
N GLU A 100 43.18 21.79 -40.48
CA GLU A 100 42.09 22.63 -39.97
C GLU A 100 41.24 21.84 -38.96
N THR A 101 41.50 22.06 -37.66
CA THR A 101 40.59 21.62 -36.60
C THR A 101 39.32 22.45 -36.65
N SER A 102 38.15 21.79 -36.71
CA SER A 102 36.84 22.46 -36.66
C SER A 102 36.76 23.45 -35.49
N PRO A 103 36.25 24.68 -35.69
CA PRO A 103 36.11 25.64 -34.62
C PRO A 103 35.17 25.09 -33.54
N LEU A 104 35.68 24.92 -32.33
CA LEU A 104 34.86 24.56 -31.19
C LEU A 104 33.88 25.70 -30.90
N PRO A 105 32.58 25.42 -30.68
CA PRO A 105 31.63 26.45 -30.27
C PRO A 105 32.06 27.06 -28.93
N SER A 106 31.77 28.35 -28.74
CA SER A 106 32.00 29.02 -27.46
C SER A 106 31.33 28.25 -26.33
N SER A 107 32.06 28.02 -25.24
CA SER A 107 31.52 27.36 -24.04
C SER A 107 30.24 28.03 -23.57
N LEU A 108 29.21 27.24 -23.27
CA LEU A 108 27.97 27.74 -22.67
C LEU A 108 28.28 28.43 -21.33
N PRO A 109 27.62 29.56 -21.01
CA PRO A 109 27.84 30.26 -19.76
C PRO A 109 27.39 29.39 -18.57
N HIS A 110 28.14 29.44 -17.47
CA HIS A 110 27.74 28.78 -16.23
C HIS A 110 26.38 29.34 -15.75
N LEU A 111 25.39 28.46 -15.63
CA LEU A 111 24.08 28.82 -15.11
C LEU A 111 24.17 29.15 -13.62
N LYS A 112 23.44 30.17 -13.17
CA LYS A 112 23.26 30.46 -11.74
C LYS A 112 22.26 29.46 -11.14
N ASN A 113 22.39 29.12 -9.86
CA ASN A 113 21.53 28.12 -9.20
C ASN A 113 20.02 28.35 -9.41
N ALA A 114 19.54 29.59 -9.33
CA ALA A 114 18.13 29.91 -9.59
C ALA A 114 17.68 29.54 -11.02
N LEU A 115 18.54 29.74 -12.02
CA LEU A 115 18.26 29.38 -13.42
C LEU A 115 18.35 27.86 -13.64
N ILE A 116 19.14 27.14 -12.82
CA ILE A 116 19.14 25.67 -12.81
C ILE A 116 17.83 25.16 -12.20
N GLU A 117 17.38 25.72 -11.07
CA GLU A 117 16.10 25.38 -10.45
C GLU A 117 14.92 25.65 -11.41
N ASP A 118 14.90 26.81 -12.08
CA ASP A 118 13.86 27.14 -13.07
C ASP A 118 13.86 26.20 -14.27
N ASN A 119 15.03 25.82 -14.79
CA ASN A 119 15.14 24.86 -15.89
C ASN A 119 14.68 23.45 -15.48
N LEU A 120 15.07 22.98 -14.29
CA LEU A 120 14.64 21.69 -13.76
C LEU A 120 13.12 21.67 -13.53
N PHE A 121 12.57 22.73 -12.95
CA PHE A 121 11.12 22.87 -12.74
C PHE A 121 10.35 22.92 -14.06
N ALA A 122 10.87 23.62 -15.08
CA ALA A 122 10.27 23.67 -16.41
C ALA A 122 10.28 22.30 -17.08
N GLU A 123 11.39 21.55 -17.00
CA GLU A 123 11.51 20.21 -17.56
C GLU A 123 10.54 19.23 -16.89
N LEU A 124 10.52 19.19 -15.54
CA LEU A 124 9.58 18.40 -14.75
C LEU A 124 8.11 18.73 -15.10
N SER A 125 7.79 20.02 -15.20
CA SER A 125 6.45 20.47 -15.63
C SER A 125 6.11 19.99 -17.04
N SER A 126 7.10 19.97 -17.96
CA SER A 126 6.92 19.48 -19.32
C SER A 126 6.65 17.97 -19.38
N VAL A 127 7.32 17.19 -18.53
CA VAL A 127 7.12 15.73 -18.40
C VAL A 127 5.74 15.43 -17.82
N ILE A 128 5.36 16.11 -16.73
CA ILE A 128 4.13 15.85 -15.98
C ILE A 128 2.90 16.30 -16.78
N PHE A 129 2.89 17.55 -17.27
CA PHE A 129 1.72 18.14 -17.94
C PHE A 129 1.74 18.00 -19.47
N GLY A 130 2.87 17.67 -20.08
CA GLY A 130 2.99 17.46 -21.52
C GLY A 130 2.43 16.13 -22.01
N ASN A 131 2.39 15.96 -23.33
CA ASN A 131 1.85 14.78 -24.01
C ASN A 131 2.93 13.88 -24.64
N ALA A 132 4.22 14.16 -24.38
CA ALA A 132 5.34 13.41 -24.97
C ALA A 132 5.43 11.96 -24.45
N LEU A 133 5.02 11.72 -23.19
CA LEU A 133 4.94 10.41 -22.57
C LEU A 133 3.48 9.99 -22.43
N GLY A 134 3.13 8.82 -23.00
CA GLY A 134 1.74 8.38 -23.16
C GLY A 134 1.08 7.75 -21.92
N SER A 135 1.83 7.45 -20.86
CA SER A 135 1.30 6.85 -19.63
C SER A 135 1.72 7.62 -18.37
N ASN A 136 0.87 7.59 -17.34
CA ASN A 136 1.19 8.19 -16.04
C ASN A 136 2.39 7.49 -15.37
N CYS A 137 2.57 6.17 -15.58
CA CYS A 137 3.74 5.44 -15.12
C CYS A 137 5.04 6.01 -15.73
N SER A 138 5.09 6.14 -17.06
CA SER A 138 6.24 6.71 -17.77
C SER A 138 6.56 8.13 -17.33
N LYS A 139 5.53 8.96 -17.09
CA LYS A 139 5.68 10.32 -16.56
C LYS A 139 6.26 10.33 -15.15
N CYS A 140 5.79 9.45 -14.27
CA CYS A 140 6.29 9.36 -12.90
C CYS A 140 7.75 8.89 -12.87
N ILE A 141 8.10 7.86 -13.65
CA ILE A 141 9.48 7.36 -13.75
C ILE A 141 10.41 8.46 -14.29
N ALA A 142 10.06 9.10 -15.42
CA ALA A 142 10.87 10.19 -15.97
C ALA A 142 11.00 11.40 -15.01
N SER A 143 9.95 11.69 -14.23
CA SER A 143 10.02 12.72 -13.19
C SER A 143 10.96 12.31 -12.04
N ALA A 144 10.92 11.04 -11.62
CA ALA A 144 11.83 10.50 -10.62
C ALA A 144 13.29 10.45 -11.11
N GLU A 145 13.54 10.19 -12.41
CA GLU A 145 14.86 10.30 -13.03
C GLU A 145 15.39 11.74 -13.01
N ILE A 146 14.57 12.73 -13.34
CA ILE A 146 14.97 14.15 -13.26
C ILE A 146 15.24 14.55 -11.80
N MET A 147 14.41 14.09 -10.85
CA MET A 147 14.64 14.34 -9.42
C MET A 147 15.90 13.63 -8.90
N HIS A 148 16.22 12.43 -9.39
CA HIS A 148 17.51 11.75 -9.13
C HIS A 148 18.69 12.58 -9.64
N ILE A 149 18.64 13.05 -10.89
CA ILE A 149 19.69 13.90 -11.48
C ILE A 149 19.82 15.23 -10.71
N ALA A 150 18.70 15.82 -10.27
CA ALA A 150 18.72 17.01 -9.41
C ALA A 150 19.39 16.70 -8.07
N ALA A 151 19.05 15.59 -7.41
CA ALA A 151 19.60 15.19 -6.11
C ALA A 151 21.09 14.85 -6.13
N ILE A 152 21.62 14.28 -7.23
CA ILE A 152 23.07 14.00 -7.37
C ILE A 152 23.89 15.22 -7.82
N THR A 153 23.27 16.27 -8.37
CA THR A 153 24.00 17.45 -8.92
C THR A 153 23.78 18.77 -8.16
N GLN A 154 22.68 18.92 -7.43
CA GLN A 154 22.29 20.18 -6.77
C GLN A 154 22.30 20.07 -5.23
N PRO A 155 22.40 21.20 -4.51
CA PRO A 155 22.18 21.24 -3.06
C PRO A 155 20.77 20.75 -2.67
N VAL A 156 20.65 20.20 -1.46
CA VAL A 156 19.38 19.72 -0.89
C VAL A 156 18.29 20.81 -0.89
N ASP A 157 18.66 22.07 -0.66
CA ASP A 157 17.74 23.22 -0.70
C ASP A 157 17.09 23.38 -2.07
N THR A 158 17.83 23.15 -3.16
CA THR A 158 17.30 23.22 -4.54
C THR A 158 16.29 22.10 -4.79
N VAL A 159 16.59 20.87 -4.34
CA VAL A 159 15.65 19.73 -4.45
C VAL A 159 14.39 19.98 -3.61
N THR A 160 14.55 20.55 -2.42
CA THR A 160 13.44 20.93 -1.52
C THR A 160 12.57 22.01 -2.14
N ASN A 161 13.15 23.05 -2.74
CA ASN A 161 12.41 24.08 -3.49
C ASN A 161 11.66 23.50 -4.69
N LEU A 162 12.27 22.57 -5.44
CA LEU A 162 11.60 21.88 -6.55
C LEU A 162 10.37 21.11 -6.05
N LEU A 163 10.47 20.36 -4.95
CA LEU A 163 9.34 19.65 -4.34
C LEU A 163 8.21 20.61 -3.92
N ILE A 164 8.53 21.73 -3.28
CA ILE A 164 7.54 22.78 -2.93
C ILE A 164 6.85 23.31 -4.19
N ARG A 165 7.62 23.71 -5.21
CA ARG A 165 7.09 24.26 -6.47
C ARG A 165 6.22 23.26 -7.22
N LEU A 166 6.60 21.97 -7.25
CA LEU A 166 5.82 20.90 -7.86
C LEU A 166 4.50 20.69 -7.10
N CYS A 167 4.54 20.64 -5.77
CA CYS A 167 3.34 20.53 -4.94
C CYS A 167 2.37 21.70 -5.17
N ASP A 168 2.85 22.93 -5.31
CA ASP A 168 1.98 24.07 -5.56
C ASP A 168 1.24 24.03 -6.92
N VAL A 169 1.78 23.30 -7.92
CA VAL A 169 1.17 23.20 -9.27
C VAL A 169 0.52 21.86 -9.59
N ILE A 170 0.77 20.81 -8.81
CA ILE A 170 0.20 19.46 -9.01
C ILE A 170 -0.91 19.23 -7.97
N PRO A 171 -2.20 19.28 -8.35
CA PRO A 171 -3.30 19.20 -7.38
C PRO A 171 -3.36 17.89 -6.60
N THR A 172 -2.91 16.77 -7.19
CA THR A 172 -2.88 15.46 -6.52
C THR A 172 -1.82 15.38 -5.44
N LEU A 173 -0.60 15.89 -5.68
CA LEU A 173 0.45 16.03 -4.67
C LEU A 173 0.03 17.03 -3.58
N LYS A 174 -0.64 18.14 -3.94
CA LYS A 174 -1.18 19.09 -2.97
C LYS A 174 -2.31 18.52 -2.10
N ALA A 175 -3.05 17.53 -2.62
CA ALA A 175 -4.10 16.84 -1.88
C ALA A 175 -3.57 15.67 -1.04
N SER A 176 -2.30 15.25 -1.23
CA SER A 176 -1.67 14.15 -0.51
C SER A 176 -0.70 14.61 0.59
N ILE A 177 -0.62 15.91 0.90
CA ILE A 177 0.18 16.42 2.01
C ILE A 177 -0.67 16.67 3.26
N SER A 178 -0.09 16.32 4.40
CA SER A 178 -0.52 16.56 5.78
C SER A 178 0.08 17.86 6.31
N ALA A 179 -0.21 18.98 5.65
CA ALA A 179 0.21 20.29 6.13
C ALA A 179 -0.63 21.40 5.50
N ASN A 180 -0.66 22.55 6.17
CA ASN A 180 -1.34 23.75 5.69
C ASN A 180 -0.75 24.31 4.38
N SER A 181 0.52 24.04 4.09
CA SER A 181 1.13 24.38 2.80
C SER A 181 2.25 23.42 2.37
N CYS A 182 2.51 23.39 1.06
CA CYS A 182 3.65 22.68 0.48
C CYS A 182 5.00 23.11 1.09
N ARG A 183 5.13 24.37 1.54
CA ARG A 183 6.34 24.85 2.20
C ARG A 183 6.53 24.20 3.57
N ASP A 184 5.45 24.10 4.35
CA ASP A 184 5.51 23.57 5.70
C ASP A 184 5.85 22.08 5.67
N TYR A 185 5.16 21.32 4.80
CA TYR A 185 5.40 19.89 4.56
C TYR A 185 6.84 19.56 4.15
N PHE A 186 7.49 20.38 3.30
CA PHE A 186 8.84 20.06 2.80
C PHE A 186 10.00 20.74 3.54
N SER A 187 9.80 21.83 4.27
CA SER A 187 10.92 22.66 4.79
C SER A 187 10.87 23.06 6.27
N ASN A 188 9.83 22.67 7.03
CA ASN A 188 9.73 22.99 8.46
C ASN A 188 10.49 21.98 9.35
N VAL A 189 10.27 22.00 10.67
CA VAL A 189 10.96 21.17 11.68
C VAL A 189 10.79 19.65 11.45
N GLY A 190 9.67 19.22 10.85
CA GLY A 190 9.41 17.87 10.34
C GLY A 190 9.51 17.74 8.80
N GLY A 191 10.11 18.71 8.11
CA GLY A 191 10.02 18.84 6.65
C GLY A 191 10.61 17.65 5.87
N MET A 192 9.82 17.09 4.95
CA MET A 192 10.17 15.90 4.17
C MET A 192 11.19 16.13 3.04
N GLY A 193 11.48 17.39 2.67
CA GLY A 193 12.32 17.74 1.52
C GLY A 193 13.73 17.14 1.57
N PRO A 194 14.49 17.29 2.68
CA PRO A 194 15.80 16.66 2.84
C PRO A 194 15.79 15.14 2.78
N TYR A 195 14.76 14.48 3.34
CA TYR A 195 14.63 13.03 3.31
C TYR A 195 14.32 12.52 1.89
N MET A 196 13.42 13.19 1.17
CA MET A 196 13.16 12.90 -0.24
C MET A 196 14.38 13.17 -1.13
N ALA A 197 15.18 14.20 -0.86
CA ALA A 197 16.43 14.43 -1.57
C ALA A 197 17.43 13.29 -1.37
N GLN A 198 17.53 12.72 -0.15
CA GLN A 198 18.34 11.52 0.09
C GLN A 198 17.80 10.27 -0.63
N LEU A 199 16.48 10.09 -0.66
CA LEU A 199 15.85 9.01 -1.41
C LEU A 199 16.19 9.13 -2.90
N PHE A 200 15.88 10.26 -3.54
CA PHE A 200 16.16 10.48 -4.96
C PHE A 200 17.65 10.36 -5.29
N TYR A 201 18.56 10.79 -4.40
CA TYR A 201 20.01 10.59 -4.56
C TYR A 201 20.42 9.11 -4.71
N LYS A 202 19.63 8.18 -4.16
CA LYS A 202 19.94 6.74 -4.05
C LYS A 202 19.12 5.83 -4.96
N MET A 203 17.91 6.23 -5.33
CA MET A 203 17.04 5.46 -6.22
C MET A 203 17.72 5.14 -7.55
N SER A 204 17.53 3.92 -8.04
CA SER A 204 17.93 3.54 -9.40
C SER A 204 16.78 2.94 -10.21
N MET A 205 16.70 3.29 -11.50
CA MET A 205 15.85 2.57 -12.44
C MET A 205 16.31 1.11 -12.59
N SER A 206 17.61 0.81 -12.45
CA SER A 206 18.16 -0.55 -12.68
C SER A 206 17.75 -1.57 -11.62
N THR A 207 17.35 -1.13 -10.42
CA THR A 207 16.87 -1.98 -9.32
C THR A 207 15.35 -2.00 -9.20
N GLY A 208 14.64 -1.23 -10.04
CA GLY A 208 13.19 -1.10 -9.98
C GLY A 208 12.67 -0.13 -8.91
N ASP A 209 13.55 0.60 -8.21
CA ASP A 209 13.18 1.55 -7.14
C ASP A 209 12.16 2.59 -7.64
N MET A 210 12.37 3.14 -8.84
CA MET A 210 11.47 4.12 -9.46
C MET A 210 10.11 3.51 -9.85
N GLN A 211 10.06 2.25 -10.29
CA GLN A 211 8.81 1.54 -10.54
C GLN A 211 8.05 1.30 -9.23
N ALA A 212 8.76 0.86 -8.17
CA ALA A 212 8.18 0.62 -6.85
C ALA A 212 7.61 1.91 -6.25
N TYR A 213 8.38 3.00 -6.24
CA TYR A 213 7.92 4.31 -5.83
C TYR A 213 6.67 4.77 -6.61
N CYS A 214 6.69 4.70 -7.95
CA CYS A 214 5.55 5.09 -8.78
C CYS A 214 4.33 4.17 -8.65
N HIS A 215 4.50 2.93 -8.19
CA HIS A 215 3.39 2.05 -7.83
C HIS A 215 2.84 2.38 -6.44
N TYR A 216 3.66 2.29 -5.39
CA TYR A 216 3.19 2.36 -4.00
C TYR A 216 2.85 3.78 -3.50
N LYS A 217 3.54 4.83 -4.00
CA LYS A 217 3.21 6.23 -3.63
C LYS A 217 2.11 6.85 -4.49
N TRP A 218 2.01 6.44 -5.75
CA TRP A 218 1.22 7.17 -6.76
C TRP A 218 0.15 6.33 -7.44
N SER A 219 0.19 5.00 -7.31
CA SER A 219 -0.74 4.06 -7.97
C SER A 219 -0.82 4.24 -9.49
N VAL A 220 0.25 4.74 -10.13
CA VAL A 220 0.29 5.01 -11.59
C VAL A 220 1.04 3.96 -12.40
N CYS A 221 1.83 3.10 -11.74
CA CYS A 221 2.59 2.01 -12.34
C CYS A 221 2.06 0.63 -11.87
N ASP A 222 2.35 -0.41 -12.65
CA ASP A 222 2.11 -1.79 -12.25
C ASP A 222 2.99 -2.21 -11.06
N ALA A 223 2.45 -3.09 -10.21
CA ALA A 223 3.15 -3.63 -9.05
C ALA A 223 4.45 -4.37 -9.47
N PRO A 224 5.61 -4.04 -8.88
CA PRO A 224 6.80 -4.88 -9.03
C PRO A 224 6.52 -6.31 -8.55
N PRO A 225 7.05 -7.35 -9.22
CA PRO A 225 6.88 -8.73 -8.77
C PRO A 225 7.60 -8.96 -7.43
N THR A 226 6.96 -9.70 -6.53
CA THR A 226 7.61 -10.18 -5.29
C THR A 226 8.82 -11.05 -5.65
N ILE A 227 9.95 -10.78 -5.01
CA ILE A 227 11.18 -11.52 -5.25
C ILE A 227 11.10 -12.97 -4.71
N LEU A 228 11.92 -13.86 -5.27
CA LEU A 228 12.17 -15.18 -4.67
C LEU A 228 13.22 -15.06 -3.56
N ILE A 229 12.99 -15.71 -2.42
CA ILE A 229 13.87 -15.59 -1.24
C ILE A 229 14.97 -16.67 -1.28
N ASP A 230 16.23 -16.25 -1.14
CA ASP A 230 17.37 -17.15 -0.90
C ASP A 230 17.50 -17.42 0.60
N GLU A 231 16.75 -18.41 1.09
CA GLU A 231 16.68 -18.79 2.51
C GLU A 231 18.06 -19.14 3.10
N SER A 232 18.97 -19.66 2.27
CA SER A 232 20.30 -20.11 2.70
C SER A 232 21.21 -18.99 3.22
N ARG A 233 20.86 -17.72 2.94
CA ARG A 233 21.55 -16.54 3.47
C ARG A 233 21.16 -16.19 4.90
N TYR A 234 19.99 -16.63 5.35
CA TYR A 234 19.39 -16.19 6.61
C TYR A 234 19.34 -17.32 7.64
N PHE A 235 19.11 -18.57 7.22
CA PHE A 235 18.96 -19.68 8.15
C PHE A 235 19.29 -21.06 7.56
N LYS A 236 19.56 -22.01 8.45
CA LYS A 236 19.77 -23.43 8.13
C LYS A 236 18.41 -24.11 7.87
N PRO A 237 18.31 -25.22 7.10
CA PRO A 237 17.05 -25.95 6.91
C PRO A 237 16.39 -26.45 8.20
N LYS A 238 15.07 -26.59 8.19
CA LYS A 238 14.25 -27.00 9.35
C LYS A 238 14.55 -28.46 9.78
N PRO A 239 14.92 -28.71 11.05
CA PRO A 239 15.07 -30.07 11.56
C PRO A 239 13.74 -30.84 11.54
N ALA A 240 13.75 -32.12 11.18
CA ALA A 240 12.53 -32.94 11.05
C ALA A 240 11.74 -33.09 12.37
N ASN A 241 12.39 -32.93 13.52
CA ASN A 241 11.79 -32.94 14.85
C ASN A 241 11.26 -31.57 15.33
N ARG A 242 11.40 -30.49 14.54
CA ARG A 242 10.92 -29.12 14.85
C ARG A 242 9.59 -28.79 14.15
N THR A 243 8.83 -29.80 13.74
CA THR A 243 7.56 -29.65 13.00
C THR A 243 6.32 -29.51 13.89
N VAL A 244 6.44 -29.74 15.21
CA VAL A 244 5.33 -29.74 16.17
C VAL A 244 5.67 -28.85 17.37
N SER A 245 4.67 -28.18 17.95
CA SER A 245 4.83 -27.45 19.21
C SER A 245 5.00 -28.43 20.38
N PRO A 246 5.83 -28.10 21.38
CA PRO A 246 5.72 -28.67 22.72
C PRO A 246 4.29 -28.71 23.25
N GLN A 247 3.98 -29.71 24.07
CA GLN A 247 2.67 -29.87 24.72
C GLN A 247 2.53 -28.90 25.90
N PRO A 248 1.36 -28.26 26.11
CA PRO A 248 1.14 -27.37 27.24
C PRO A 248 1.37 -28.07 28.59
N SER A 249 2.02 -27.36 29.51
CA SER A 249 2.19 -27.76 30.93
C SER A 249 0.86 -27.85 31.69
N GLY A 250 -0.09 -26.99 31.32
CA GLY A 250 -1.37 -26.82 32.03
C GLY A 250 -1.32 -25.86 33.21
N ASN A 251 -0.17 -25.23 33.48
CA ASN A 251 -0.03 -24.07 34.38
C ASN A 251 -0.09 -22.78 33.54
N THR A 252 -0.55 -21.68 34.14
CA THR A 252 -0.87 -20.44 33.40
C THR A 252 -0.15 -19.22 33.94
N LEU A 253 0.28 -18.35 33.01
CA LEU A 253 0.73 -16.98 33.23
C LEU A 253 -0.33 -16.02 32.69
N ASN A 254 -0.40 -14.81 33.25
CA ASN A 254 -1.27 -13.73 32.76
C ASN A 254 -0.41 -12.63 32.12
N VAL A 255 -0.68 -12.31 30.86
CA VAL A 255 0.08 -11.30 30.10
C VAL A 255 -0.86 -10.26 29.53
N LEU A 256 -0.55 -8.99 29.74
CA LEU A 256 -1.33 -7.88 29.22
C LEU A 256 -0.82 -7.47 27.83
N HIS A 257 -1.73 -7.24 26.87
CA HIS A 257 -1.42 -6.72 25.54
C HIS A 257 -2.18 -5.41 25.32
N ILE A 258 -1.41 -4.31 25.21
CA ILE A 258 -1.89 -2.96 24.91
C ILE A 258 -1.20 -2.49 23.62
N SER A 259 -1.85 -1.64 22.84
CA SER A 259 -1.28 -1.05 21.62
C SER A 259 -1.96 0.28 21.29
N ASP A 260 -1.33 1.08 20.42
CA ASP A 260 -1.92 2.26 19.78
C ASP A 260 -2.54 3.19 20.83
N TRP A 261 -1.66 3.69 21.69
CA TRP A 261 -1.95 4.53 22.85
C TRP A 261 -2.35 5.94 22.43
N HIS A 262 -1.66 6.52 21.42
CA HIS A 262 -1.85 7.86 20.86
C HIS A 262 -2.39 8.87 21.88
N LEU A 263 -1.53 9.30 22.80
CA LEU A 263 -1.88 10.32 23.76
C LEU A 263 -1.93 11.67 23.04
N ASP A 264 -3.11 12.26 22.96
CA ASP A 264 -3.23 13.66 22.59
C ASP A 264 -3.04 14.52 23.86
N ALA A 265 -1.82 15.01 24.06
CA ALA A 265 -1.50 15.92 25.17
C ALA A 265 -2.12 17.33 24.98
N ARG A 266 -2.70 17.62 23.82
CA ARG A 266 -3.33 18.89 23.43
C ARG A 266 -4.87 18.81 23.36
N TYR A 267 -5.47 17.66 23.65
CA TYR A 267 -6.90 17.38 23.54
C TYR A 267 -7.76 18.44 24.24
N ASP A 268 -8.59 19.15 23.47
CA ASP A 268 -9.44 20.24 23.97
C ASP A 268 -10.94 19.90 23.93
N ILE A 269 -11.58 20.04 25.08
CA ILE A 269 -12.96 19.58 25.36
C ILE A 269 -13.95 20.53 24.70
N GLY A 270 -14.81 20.00 23.82
CA GLY A 270 -15.82 20.81 23.13
C GLY A 270 -15.27 21.74 22.04
N SER A 271 -14.00 21.58 21.65
CA SER A 271 -13.30 22.36 20.61
C SER A 271 -14.07 22.48 19.28
N ASN A 272 -14.81 21.44 18.88
CA ASN A 272 -15.70 21.47 17.72
C ASN A 272 -17.16 21.76 18.11
N ALA A 273 -17.63 22.99 17.83
CA ALA A 273 -18.98 23.43 18.15
C ALA A 273 -20.14 22.67 17.46
N SER A 274 -19.86 21.82 16.46
CA SER A 274 -20.88 21.00 15.77
C SER A 274 -20.93 19.54 16.26
N MET A 275 -19.83 19.03 16.80
CA MET A 275 -19.72 17.73 17.47
C MET A 275 -18.70 17.90 18.61
N PRO A 276 -19.11 18.37 19.81
CA PRO A 276 -18.18 18.67 20.87
C PRO A 276 -17.44 17.40 21.31
N ALA A 277 -16.11 17.48 21.41
CA ALA A 277 -15.29 16.39 21.90
C ALA A 277 -15.54 16.16 23.40
N SER A 278 -15.97 14.95 23.79
CA SER A 278 -16.15 14.61 25.20
C SER A 278 -14.80 14.60 25.94
N ARG A 279 -14.82 14.90 27.24
CA ARG A 279 -13.68 14.76 28.14
C ARG A 279 -13.04 13.35 28.09
N PHE A 280 -13.84 12.33 27.77
CA PHE A 280 -13.44 10.93 27.84
C PHE A 280 -13.22 10.27 26.46
N GLY A 281 -13.00 11.09 25.42
CA GLY A 281 -12.66 10.64 24.07
C GLY A 281 -13.80 10.80 23.07
N ALA A 282 -13.47 10.79 21.78
CA ALA A 282 -14.42 10.89 20.69
C ALA A 282 -13.92 10.09 19.48
N PHE A 283 -14.83 9.51 18.69
CA PHE A 283 -14.53 8.63 17.56
C PHE A 283 -13.63 9.21 16.45
N SER A 284 -13.42 10.52 16.42
CA SER A 284 -12.60 11.24 15.44
C SER A 284 -11.35 11.88 16.04
N CYS A 285 -10.99 11.50 17.26
CA CYS A 285 -9.91 12.12 18.03
C CYS A 285 -9.09 11.03 18.74
N ASP A 286 -7.84 11.37 19.05
CA ASP A 286 -6.95 10.52 19.82
C ASP A 286 -7.28 10.51 21.33
N THR A 287 -6.49 9.76 22.09
CA THR A 287 -6.78 9.43 23.49
C THR A 287 -6.53 10.65 24.40
N PRO A 288 -7.57 11.23 25.04
CA PRO A 288 -7.35 12.21 26.10
C PRO A 288 -6.80 11.53 27.36
N ALA A 289 -6.00 12.25 28.14
CA ALA A 289 -5.36 11.72 29.35
C ALA A 289 -6.33 11.04 30.35
N ASP A 290 -7.57 11.52 30.49
CA ASP A 290 -8.58 10.88 31.35
C ASP A 290 -9.00 9.49 30.87
N LEU A 291 -9.14 9.29 29.55
CA LEU A 291 -9.41 7.98 28.96
C LEU A 291 -8.17 7.08 29.09
N ALA A 292 -7.00 7.62 28.74
CA ALA A 292 -5.72 6.93 28.79
C ALA A 292 -5.45 6.33 30.19
N LEU A 293 -5.55 7.16 31.23
CA LEU A 293 -5.37 6.72 32.63
C LEU A 293 -6.48 5.76 33.11
N SER A 294 -7.70 5.88 32.58
CA SER A 294 -8.80 4.99 32.95
C SER A 294 -8.57 3.54 32.55
N THR A 295 -7.84 3.30 31.46
CA THR A 295 -7.33 1.97 31.07
C THR A 295 -6.79 1.21 32.27
N PHE A 296 -6.02 1.86 33.15
CA PHE A 296 -5.38 1.22 34.29
C PHE A 296 -6.26 1.13 35.52
N TYR A 297 -6.85 2.24 36.00
CA TYR A 297 -7.60 2.19 37.27
C TYR A 297 -8.94 1.43 37.15
N GLU A 298 -9.52 1.33 35.94
CA GLU A 298 -10.71 0.53 35.68
C GLU A 298 -10.38 -0.96 35.50
N MET A 299 -9.13 -1.30 35.15
CA MET A 299 -8.65 -2.68 35.02
C MET A 299 -8.88 -3.53 36.28
N ASP A 300 -8.74 -2.92 37.46
CA ASP A 300 -8.97 -3.57 38.77
C ASP A 300 -10.43 -4.04 38.97
N LYS A 301 -11.39 -3.57 38.16
CA LYS A 301 -12.78 -4.06 38.18
C LYS A 301 -12.90 -5.46 37.58
N PHE A 302 -11.95 -5.85 36.74
CA PHE A 302 -12.00 -7.09 35.94
C PHE A 302 -10.95 -8.10 36.38
N ILE A 303 -9.73 -7.62 36.67
CA ILE A 303 -8.56 -8.47 36.91
C ILE A 303 -7.73 -7.93 38.07
N ASP A 304 -7.09 -8.81 38.83
CA ASP A 304 -6.07 -8.40 39.81
C ASP A 304 -4.76 -8.11 39.06
N ARG A 305 -4.41 -6.82 38.89
CA ARG A 305 -3.18 -6.42 38.21
C ARG A 305 -1.91 -6.99 38.84
N SER A 306 -1.92 -7.42 40.11
CA SER A 306 -0.74 -8.06 40.73
C SER A 306 -0.47 -9.47 40.19
N THR A 307 -1.44 -10.07 39.49
CA THR A 307 -1.29 -11.37 38.82
C THR A 307 -0.69 -11.28 37.42
N ILE A 308 -0.46 -10.08 36.88
CA ILE A 308 0.14 -9.88 35.55
C ILE A 308 1.65 -10.14 35.65
N ASP A 309 2.12 -11.16 34.93
CA ASP A 309 3.51 -11.58 34.90
C ASP A 309 4.42 -10.59 34.16
N PHE A 310 3.93 -10.06 33.03
CA PHE A 310 4.55 -9.01 32.23
C PHE A 310 3.52 -8.39 31.26
N THR A 311 3.89 -7.27 30.64
CA THR A 311 3.09 -6.60 29.61
C THR A 311 3.85 -6.57 28.28
N ILE A 312 3.14 -6.69 27.16
CA ILE A 312 3.64 -6.33 25.83
C ILE A 312 2.91 -5.07 25.35
N PHE A 313 3.67 -4.11 24.81
CA PHE A 313 3.15 -2.87 24.25
C PHE A 313 3.64 -2.71 22.80
N THR A 314 2.73 -2.73 21.83
CA THR A 314 3.09 -2.79 20.41
C THR A 314 3.25 -1.43 19.72
N GLY A 315 3.55 -0.37 20.47
CA GLY A 315 3.96 0.94 19.93
C GLY A 315 2.82 1.92 19.70
N ASP A 316 3.15 3.05 19.06
CA ASP A 316 2.29 4.21 18.79
C ASP A 316 1.78 4.91 20.05
N ILE A 317 2.66 5.75 20.60
CA ILE A 317 2.39 6.64 21.74
C ILE A 317 1.94 8.02 21.28
N ILE A 318 2.46 8.50 20.15
CA ILE A 318 2.29 9.87 19.66
C ILE A 318 0.96 10.00 18.92
N SER A 319 0.28 11.13 19.10
CA SER A 319 -0.96 11.48 18.42
C SER A 319 -0.80 11.66 16.90
N HIS A 320 -1.90 11.53 16.16
CA HIS A 320 -2.00 11.70 14.70
C HIS A 320 -1.96 13.18 14.27
N ASP A 321 -1.15 14.01 14.94
CA ASP A 321 -0.92 15.39 14.56
C ASP A 321 -0.04 15.47 13.28
N ASP A 322 -0.23 16.52 12.47
CA ASP A 322 0.57 16.74 11.27
C ASP A 322 2.06 16.97 11.62
N ASP A 323 2.99 16.55 10.74
CA ASP A 323 4.45 16.63 10.99
C ASP A 323 4.97 18.06 11.23
N ASP A 324 4.25 19.10 10.77
CA ASP A 324 4.56 20.52 11.03
C ASP A 324 4.04 21.03 12.39
N GLU A 325 3.14 20.28 13.03
CA GLU A 325 2.65 20.51 14.39
C GLU A 325 3.37 19.66 15.47
N LEU A 326 4.18 18.68 15.05
CA LEU A 326 5.02 17.84 15.91
C LEU A 326 6.42 18.43 16.15
N SER A 327 7.10 17.94 17.19
CA SER A 327 8.51 18.27 17.44
C SER A 327 9.25 17.18 18.22
N ARG A 328 10.58 17.11 18.09
CA ARG A 328 11.41 16.19 18.89
C ARG A 328 11.30 16.40 20.41
N ALA A 329 10.80 17.56 20.85
CA ALA A 329 10.53 17.83 22.25
C ALA A 329 9.18 17.24 22.68
N LEU A 330 8.15 17.35 21.83
CA LEU A 330 6.83 16.77 22.06
C LEU A 330 6.88 15.24 22.04
N VAL A 331 7.48 14.63 21.01
CA VAL A 331 7.66 13.16 20.91
C VAL A 331 8.31 12.61 22.18
N LYS A 332 9.43 13.19 22.61
CA LYS A 332 10.11 12.77 23.86
C LYS A 332 9.29 13.01 25.12
N TYR A 333 8.45 14.04 25.14
CA TYR A 333 7.59 14.33 26.28
C TYR A 333 6.49 13.29 26.40
N GLU A 334 5.81 12.95 25.30
CA GLU A 334 4.73 11.96 25.28
C GLU A 334 5.25 10.55 25.51
N GLU A 335 6.33 10.13 24.83
CA GLU A 335 7.02 8.86 25.10
C GLU A 335 7.39 8.73 26.58
N LYS A 336 8.08 9.73 27.16
CA LYS A 336 8.47 9.69 28.57
C LYS A 336 7.25 9.61 29.48
N THR A 337 6.23 10.44 29.23
CA THR A 337 5.03 10.50 30.05
C THR A 337 4.26 9.18 30.01
N ALA A 338 4.15 8.55 28.82
CA ALA A 338 3.53 7.24 28.66
C ALA A 338 4.32 6.15 29.40
N TYR A 339 5.64 6.04 29.21
CA TYR A 339 6.43 5.00 29.91
C TYR A 339 6.49 5.21 31.43
N GLU A 340 6.58 6.45 31.93
CA GLU A 340 6.50 6.74 33.37
C GLU A 340 5.10 6.43 33.94
N THR A 341 4.04 6.64 33.15
CA THR A 341 2.67 6.23 33.49
C THR A 341 2.57 4.70 33.54
N PHE A 342 3.02 4.00 32.50
CA PHE A 342 3.01 2.53 32.45
C PHE A 342 3.76 1.93 33.63
N LYS A 343 4.94 2.46 33.96
CA LYS A 343 5.72 2.06 35.13
C LYS A 343 4.96 2.22 36.46
N SER A 344 4.16 3.28 36.58
CA SER A 344 3.44 3.62 37.80
C SER A 344 2.19 2.75 38.03
N TRP A 345 1.61 2.19 36.96
CA TRP A 345 0.33 1.48 37.01
C TRP A 345 0.41 -0.03 36.75
N LEU A 346 1.42 -0.50 36.00
CA LEU A 346 1.55 -1.91 35.60
C LEU A 346 2.45 -2.71 36.54
N SER A 347 2.13 -3.99 36.69
CA SER A 347 2.97 -4.98 37.36
C SER A 347 3.96 -5.62 36.39
N GLY A 348 5.14 -5.98 36.90
CA GLY A 348 6.16 -6.68 36.13
C GLY A 348 6.89 -5.81 35.09
N PRO A 349 7.66 -6.44 34.19
CA PRO A 349 8.31 -5.75 33.09
C PRO A 349 7.35 -5.48 31.92
N LEU A 350 7.60 -4.40 31.17
CA LEU A 350 6.92 -4.08 29.92
C LEU A 350 7.90 -4.21 28.75
N TYR A 351 7.54 -5.00 27.74
CA TYR A 351 8.32 -5.13 26.51
C TYR A 351 7.66 -4.34 25.38
N SER A 352 8.32 -3.27 24.95
CA SER A 352 7.83 -2.37 23.90
C SER A 352 8.43 -2.68 22.54
N THR A 353 7.72 -2.29 21.48
CA THR A 353 8.33 -2.01 20.16
C THR A 353 8.06 -0.55 19.75
N LEU A 354 8.56 -0.16 18.59
CA LEU A 354 8.28 1.12 17.93
C LEU A 354 7.11 0.97 16.95
N GLY A 355 6.18 1.93 16.98
CA GLY A 355 5.18 2.11 15.94
C GLY A 355 5.59 3.10 14.85
N ASN A 356 4.66 3.46 13.97
CA ASN A 356 4.91 4.41 12.89
C ASN A 356 4.65 5.87 13.28
N HIS A 357 3.81 6.18 14.26
CA HIS A 357 3.64 7.56 14.74
C HIS A 357 4.77 7.99 15.69
N ASP A 358 5.53 7.04 16.26
CA ASP A 358 6.58 7.32 17.25
C ASP A 358 7.81 8.10 16.73
N SER A 359 8.04 8.19 15.40
CA SER A 359 9.18 8.89 14.81
C SER A 359 8.84 10.32 14.34
N LEU A 360 9.85 11.18 14.17
CA LEU A 360 9.69 12.50 13.53
C LEU A 360 10.76 12.75 12.45
N PRO A 361 10.40 12.87 11.16
CA PRO A 361 9.05 12.69 10.58
C PRO A 361 8.43 11.31 10.88
N GLN A 362 7.11 11.25 10.85
CA GLN A 362 6.36 10.01 11.10
C GLN A 362 6.76 8.91 10.10
N ALA A 363 6.63 7.67 10.54
CA ALA A 363 6.99 6.41 9.88
C ALA A 363 8.46 6.19 9.49
N LEU A 364 9.29 7.24 9.42
CA LEU A 364 10.63 7.14 8.85
C LEU A 364 11.60 6.28 9.66
N LEU A 365 12.28 5.38 8.93
CA LEU A 365 13.49 4.70 9.36
C LEU A 365 14.49 4.79 8.21
N THR A 366 15.61 5.48 8.45
CA THR A 366 16.70 5.63 7.48
C THR A 366 17.69 4.46 7.61
N PRO A 367 17.87 3.57 6.61
CA PRO A 367 18.94 2.58 6.61
C PRO A 367 20.34 3.16 6.89
N ASN A 368 21.14 2.46 7.71
CA ASN A 368 22.48 2.92 8.12
C ASN A 368 23.47 3.07 6.94
N ASP A 369 23.31 2.28 5.86
CA ASP A 369 24.19 2.30 4.68
C ASP A 369 24.03 3.56 3.81
N LEU A 370 22.91 4.28 3.95
CA LEU A 370 22.63 5.50 3.20
C LEU A 370 23.70 6.57 3.40
N ARG A 371 24.30 6.65 4.60
CA ARG A 371 25.21 7.74 5.01
C ARG A 371 26.64 7.30 5.35
N GLY A 372 27.00 6.05 5.07
CA GLY A 372 28.34 5.51 5.31
C GLY A 372 28.75 5.58 6.77
N ASN A 373 29.75 6.42 7.10
CA ASN A 373 30.30 6.51 8.45
C ASN A 373 29.61 7.56 9.36
N GLN A 374 28.51 8.19 8.91
CA GLN A 374 27.79 9.17 9.73
C GLN A 374 26.76 8.47 10.64
N SER A 375 26.44 9.08 11.78
CA SER A 375 25.37 8.58 12.66
C SER A 375 24.01 8.68 11.99
N ASN A 376 23.18 7.65 12.14
CA ASN A 376 21.80 7.59 11.68
C ASN A 376 20.98 8.80 12.15
N GLU A 377 20.16 9.38 11.28
CA GLU A 377 19.18 10.46 11.52
C GLU A 377 18.42 10.29 12.84
N PHE A 378 17.97 9.06 13.11
CA PHE A 378 17.11 8.70 14.22
C PHE A 378 17.88 8.16 15.44
N SER A 379 19.22 8.21 15.43
CA SER A 379 20.06 7.84 16.58
C SER A 379 19.66 8.55 17.88
N TRP A 380 19.12 9.77 17.79
CA TRP A 380 18.65 10.54 18.95
C TRP A 380 17.44 9.90 19.64
N HIS A 381 16.61 9.19 18.87
CA HIS A 381 15.35 8.57 19.27
C HIS A 381 15.63 7.16 19.79
N TYR A 382 16.37 6.35 19.03
CA TYR A 382 16.80 5.02 19.45
C TYR A 382 17.64 5.07 20.74
N SER A 383 18.51 6.08 20.89
CA SER A 383 19.26 6.31 22.15
C SER A 383 18.35 6.69 23.32
N PHE A 384 17.24 7.38 23.06
CA PHE A 384 16.32 7.86 24.09
C PHE A 384 15.44 6.71 24.59
N LEU A 385 14.76 6.00 23.69
CA LEU A 385 13.94 4.82 24.01
C LEU A 385 14.74 3.72 24.71
N ALA A 386 15.91 3.36 24.17
CA ALA A 386 16.79 2.38 24.80
C ALA A 386 17.26 2.80 26.20
N SER A 387 17.36 4.11 26.47
CA SER A 387 17.66 4.62 27.81
C SER A 387 16.45 4.54 28.74
N LEU A 388 15.23 4.86 28.26
CA LEU A 388 14.00 4.73 29.05
C LEU A 388 13.75 3.26 29.44
N TRP A 389 13.66 2.35 28.47
CA TRP A 389 13.39 0.93 28.72
C TRP A 389 14.42 0.28 29.65
N LYS A 390 15.69 0.72 29.57
CA LYS A 390 16.75 0.29 30.49
C LYS A 390 16.59 0.87 31.89
N ASN A 391 16.33 2.18 32.00
CA ASN A 391 16.22 2.86 33.30
C ASN A 391 15.02 2.35 34.10
N GLU A 392 13.93 1.99 33.43
CA GLU A 392 12.77 1.34 34.05
C GLU A 392 12.99 -0.13 34.40
N GLY A 393 14.16 -0.70 34.08
CA GLY A 393 14.53 -2.07 34.40
C GLY A 393 13.80 -3.13 33.58
N TRP A 394 13.24 -2.77 32.42
CA TRP A 394 12.52 -3.69 31.55
C TRP A 394 13.45 -4.46 30.59
N ILE A 395 14.58 -3.85 30.20
CA ILE A 395 15.59 -4.50 29.36
C ILE A 395 17.00 -4.35 29.94
N GLU A 396 17.85 -5.35 29.68
CA GLU A 396 19.24 -5.35 30.13
C GLU A 396 20.12 -4.34 29.35
N SER A 397 21.32 -4.07 29.89
CA SER A 397 22.29 -3.15 29.27
C SER A 397 22.75 -3.59 27.87
N SER A 398 22.77 -4.90 27.59
CA SER A 398 23.09 -5.50 26.29
C SER A 398 21.99 -5.21 25.26
N ALA A 399 20.74 -5.54 25.59
CA ALA A 399 19.56 -5.28 24.79
C ALA A 399 19.39 -3.77 24.50
N ALA A 400 19.59 -2.91 25.50
CA ALA A 400 19.56 -1.46 25.33
C ALA A 400 20.68 -0.93 24.41
N HIS A 401 21.89 -1.51 24.48
CA HIS A 401 22.97 -1.14 23.56
C HIS A 401 22.64 -1.52 22.11
N TYR A 402 22.02 -2.69 21.92
CA TYR A 402 21.57 -3.16 20.61
C TYR A 402 20.47 -2.24 20.04
N ALA A 403 19.41 -1.97 20.82
CA ALA A 403 18.32 -1.04 20.45
C ALA A 403 18.84 0.33 19.99
N LYS A 404 19.80 0.92 20.73
CA LYS A 404 20.40 2.19 20.38
C LYS A 404 21.08 2.21 18.99
N THR A 405 21.55 1.07 18.51
CA THR A 405 22.35 0.95 17.27
C THR A 405 21.63 0.26 16.11
N HIS A 406 20.53 -0.45 16.39
CA HIS A 406 19.77 -1.26 15.43
C HIS A 406 18.28 -0.86 15.44
N TYR A 407 18.01 0.42 15.18
CA TYR A 407 16.66 0.96 14.92
C TYR A 407 15.62 0.72 16.04
N ALA A 408 16.07 0.70 17.29
CA ALA A 408 15.33 0.34 18.51
C ALA A 408 14.85 -1.12 18.62
N ALA A 409 15.25 -2.01 17.72
CA ALA A 409 15.03 -3.45 17.88
C ALA A 409 15.91 -4.03 18.98
N TYR A 410 15.44 -5.07 19.68
CA TYR A 410 16.22 -5.76 20.70
C TYR A 410 15.67 -7.16 20.97
N ALA A 411 16.44 -7.99 21.66
CA ALA A 411 16.00 -9.29 22.11
C ALA A 411 16.37 -9.51 23.58
N THR A 412 15.38 -9.76 24.43
CA THR A 412 15.53 -9.92 25.89
C THR A 412 14.89 -11.23 26.37
N ILE A 413 15.14 -11.63 27.62
CA ILE A 413 14.58 -12.86 28.21
C ILE A 413 13.76 -12.46 29.43
N THR A 414 12.52 -12.96 29.51
CA THR A 414 11.62 -12.70 30.65
C THR A 414 12.07 -13.46 31.91
N PRO A 415 11.65 -13.05 33.11
CA PRO A 415 11.88 -13.83 34.34
C PRO A 415 11.40 -15.29 34.26
N GLN A 416 10.40 -15.57 33.42
CA GLN A 416 9.83 -16.89 33.18
C GLN A 416 10.62 -17.72 32.13
N GLY A 417 11.59 -17.13 31.43
CA GLY A 417 12.48 -17.84 30.49
C GLY A 417 12.10 -17.74 29.00
N LEU A 418 11.00 -17.04 28.67
CA LEU A 418 10.62 -16.71 27.29
C LEU A 418 11.61 -15.70 26.70
N LYS A 419 12.05 -15.89 25.45
CA LYS A 419 12.72 -14.84 24.67
C LYS A 419 11.66 -13.93 24.05
N VAL A 420 11.77 -12.62 24.24
CA VAL A 420 11.00 -11.61 23.49
C VAL A 420 11.94 -10.91 22.53
N ILE A 421 11.60 -10.92 21.23
CA ILE A 421 12.31 -10.19 20.17
C ILE A 421 11.41 -9.05 19.70
N SER A 422 11.85 -7.82 19.91
CA SER A 422 11.25 -6.60 19.38
C SER A 422 11.92 -6.23 18.06
N ILE A 423 11.12 -6.09 17.00
CA ILE A 423 11.58 -5.64 15.68
C ILE A 423 10.85 -4.35 15.28
N ASN A 424 11.58 -3.44 14.65
CA ASN A 424 10.99 -2.23 14.09
C ASN A 424 10.38 -2.57 12.72
N THR A 425 9.05 -2.56 12.65
CA THR A 425 8.28 -2.97 11.46
C THR A 425 8.17 -1.88 10.40
N ASN A 426 8.65 -0.66 10.68
CA ASN A 426 8.66 0.43 9.70
C ASN A 426 9.59 0.13 8.51
N VAL A 427 10.43 -0.90 8.60
CA VAL A 427 11.23 -1.47 7.50
C VAL A 427 10.42 -2.11 6.37
N TRP A 428 9.10 -2.28 6.54
CA TRP A 428 8.19 -2.68 5.46
C TRP A 428 6.93 -1.82 5.34
N TYR A 429 6.73 -0.86 6.24
CA TYR A 429 5.56 -0.01 6.24
C TYR A 429 5.47 0.83 4.96
N THR A 430 4.27 0.90 4.40
CA THR A 430 3.92 1.70 3.23
C THR A 430 2.49 2.20 3.43
N SER A 431 2.22 3.48 3.18
CA SER A 431 0.85 4.00 3.09
C SER A 431 0.85 5.18 2.11
N GLN A 432 -0.28 5.86 1.90
CA GLN A 432 -0.28 7.13 1.16
C GLN A 432 0.46 8.22 1.95
N TYR A 433 0.13 8.39 3.23
CA TYR A 433 0.86 9.15 4.25
C TYR A 433 0.30 8.79 5.65
N PRO A 434 1.12 8.72 6.73
CA PRO A 434 2.59 8.76 6.73
C PRO A 434 3.19 7.48 6.15
N ASP A 435 4.45 7.51 5.70
CA ASP A 435 5.10 6.32 5.14
C ASP A 435 6.62 6.33 5.33
N ASN A 436 7.23 5.15 5.34
CA ASN A 436 8.69 5.07 5.28
C ASN A 436 9.20 5.12 3.83
N ILE A 437 9.43 6.33 3.32
CA ILE A 437 9.88 6.57 1.95
C ILE A 437 11.16 5.80 1.57
N TYR A 438 12.00 5.45 2.56
CA TYR A 438 13.24 4.71 2.34
C TYR A 438 13.02 3.25 1.96
N ASN A 439 11.83 2.69 2.17
CA ASN A 439 11.50 1.33 1.75
C ASN A 439 11.38 1.17 0.22
N TYR A 440 11.36 2.27 -0.54
CA TYR A 440 11.41 2.25 -2.01
C TYR A 440 12.84 2.29 -2.58
N TYR A 441 13.86 2.46 -1.73
CA TYR A 441 15.27 2.34 -2.11
C TYR A 441 15.74 0.89 -2.01
N ASN A 442 16.59 0.46 -2.96
CA ASN A 442 17.14 -0.90 -2.99
C ASN A 442 16.04 -1.97 -2.94
N PHE A 443 14.94 -1.73 -3.66
CA PHE A 443 13.65 -2.42 -3.45
C PHE A 443 13.73 -3.95 -3.64
N THR A 444 14.68 -4.44 -4.44
CA THR A 444 14.94 -5.87 -4.65
C THR A 444 15.70 -6.56 -3.51
N ASN A 445 16.21 -5.83 -2.54
CA ASN A 445 16.73 -6.39 -1.29
C ASN A 445 15.59 -6.51 -0.27
N PRO A 446 15.23 -7.71 0.24
CA PRO A 446 14.18 -7.86 1.22
C PRO A 446 14.60 -7.40 2.63
N ASP A 447 15.89 -7.20 2.89
CA ASP A 447 16.40 -6.71 4.16
C ASP A 447 17.49 -5.63 3.96
N PRO A 448 17.11 -4.39 3.62
CA PRO A 448 18.05 -3.27 3.49
C PRO A 448 18.61 -2.79 4.83
N THR A 449 18.10 -3.28 5.96
CA THR A 449 18.46 -2.79 7.30
C THR A 449 19.25 -3.79 8.14
N GLY A 450 19.19 -5.08 7.82
CA GLY A 450 19.70 -6.19 8.63
C GLY A 450 18.72 -6.65 9.71
N MET A 451 17.50 -6.12 9.75
CA MET A 451 16.49 -6.38 10.78
C MET A 451 15.97 -7.82 10.73
N LEU A 452 15.79 -8.37 9.52
CA LEU A 452 15.28 -9.72 9.32
C LEU A 452 16.38 -10.77 9.44
N ALA A 453 17.62 -10.43 9.09
CA ALA A 453 18.80 -11.21 9.44
C ALA A 453 18.95 -11.34 10.97
N PHE A 454 18.90 -10.23 11.71
CA PHE A 454 18.90 -10.23 13.18
C PHE A 454 17.81 -11.13 13.78
N LEU A 455 16.57 -11.02 13.27
CA LEU A 455 15.47 -11.88 13.70
C LEU A 455 15.77 -13.38 13.47
N ALA A 456 16.29 -13.73 12.29
CA ALA A 456 16.65 -15.11 11.96
C ALA A 456 17.79 -15.65 12.83
N GLU A 457 18.78 -14.81 13.16
CA GLU A 457 19.91 -15.17 14.03
C GLU A 457 19.46 -15.44 15.48
N GLU A 458 18.65 -14.55 16.08
CA GLU A 458 18.08 -14.74 17.42
C GLU A 458 17.15 -15.96 17.49
N LEU A 459 16.37 -16.22 16.44
CA LEU A 459 15.53 -17.41 16.33
C LEU A 459 16.37 -18.70 16.19
N GLN A 460 17.47 -18.68 15.44
CA GLN A 460 18.38 -19.84 15.36
C GLN A 460 19.05 -20.10 16.70
N ALA A 461 19.56 -19.06 17.36
CA ALA A 461 20.18 -19.18 18.69
C ALA A 461 19.19 -19.76 19.72
N SER A 462 17.93 -19.33 19.67
CA SER A 462 16.85 -19.85 20.51
C SER A 462 16.51 -21.31 20.19
N GLU A 463 16.44 -21.67 18.90
CA GLU A 463 16.20 -23.05 18.46
C GLU A 463 17.33 -24.00 18.90
N ASP A 464 18.59 -23.55 18.83
CA ASP A 464 19.77 -24.34 19.19
C ASP A 464 19.78 -24.72 20.69
N ILE A 465 19.11 -23.93 21.56
CA ILE A 465 18.98 -24.18 23.01
C ILE A 465 17.58 -24.62 23.48
N ASN A 466 16.62 -24.81 22.56
CA ASN A 466 15.19 -25.11 22.85
C ASN A 466 14.42 -23.99 23.57
N GLN A 467 14.82 -22.73 23.44
CA GLN A 467 14.08 -21.60 24.00
C GLN A 467 12.86 -21.24 23.13
N ARG A 468 11.71 -20.97 23.77
CA ARG A 468 10.53 -20.43 23.09
C ARG A 468 10.68 -18.92 22.89
N VAL A 469 10.11 -18.44 21.78
CA VAL A 469 10.24 -17.06 21.33
C VAL A 469 8.88 -16.43 21.05
N TRP A 470 8.71 -15.19 21.51
CA TRP A 470 7.68 -14.27 21.05
C TRP A 470 8.32 -13.16 20.22
N ILE A 471 7.67 -12.82 19.11
CA ILE A 471 8.05 -11.69 18.25
C ILE A 471 7.05 -10.57 18.48
N ILE A 472 7.52 -9.36 18.76
CA ILE A 472 6.67 -8.16 18.85
C ILE A 472 7.09 -7.15 17.78
N GLY A 473 6.10 -6.63 17.06
CA GLY A 473 6.23 -5.55 16.08
C GLY A 473 5.00 -4.66 16.15
N HIS A 474 4.92 -3.62 15.32
CA HIS A 474 3.74 -2.75 15.26
C HIS A 474 2.91 -3.04 14.02
N VAL A 475 3.43 -2.70 12.83
CA VAL A 475 2.77 -2.90 11.53
C VAL A 475 2.71 -4.39 11.18
N PRO A 476 1.52 -4.99 11.01
CA PRO A 476 1.38 -6.40 10.64
C PRO A 476 2.05 -6.75 9.31
N SER A 477 2.55 -7.98 9.18
CA SER A 477 3.26 -8.43 7.97
C SER A 477 2.34 -8.98 6.86
N GLY A 478 1.02 -8.77 6.96
CA GLY A 478 0.01 -9.37 6.07
C GLY A 478 -0.81 -8.31 5.31
N PRO A 479 -1.66 -8.73 4.36
CA PRO A 479 -2.45 -7.82 3.51
C PRO A 479 -3.63 -7.12 4.24
N ILE A 480 -3.57 -7.03 5.57
CA ILE A 480 -4.57 -6.31 6.37
C ILE A 480 -4.24 -4.81 6.27
N GLY A 481 -5.18 -4.01 5.76
CA GLY A 481 -5.03 -2.56 5.67
C GLY A 481 -4.02 -2.05 4.62
N ILE A 482 -3.54 -2.90 3.71
CA ILE A 482 -2.59 -2.56 2.62
C ILE A 482 -1.32 -1.80 3.05
N SER A 483 -0.88 -2.00 4.30
CA SER A 483 0.20 -1.21 4.92
C SER A 483 1.62 -1.80 4.82
N ALA A 484 1.83 -2.92 4.12
CA ALA A 484 3.12 -3.65 4.15
C ALA A 484 3.64 -4.05 2.76
N LEU A 485 4.94 -3.84 2.51
CA LEU A 485 5.58 -4.16 1.24
C LEU A 485 5.84 -5.67 1.06
N PRO A 486 5.66 -6.24 -0.15
CA PRO A 486 5.81 -7.68 -0.38
C PRO A 486 7.20 -8.26 -0.14
N ASN A 487 8.29 -7.53 -0.45
CA ASN A 487 9.63 -8.12 -0.41
C ASN A 487 10.15 -8.40 1.01
N PRO A 488 10.11 -7.45 1.97
CA PRO A 488 10.51 -7.75 3.35
C PRO A 488 9.52 -8.70 4.04
N THR A 489 8.21 -8.54 3.78
CA THR A 489 7.20 -9.44 4.38
C THR A 489 7.30 -10.87 3.85
N ALA A 490 7.71 -11.08 2.59
CA ALA A 490 8.02 -12.41 2.06
C ALA A 490 9.19 -13.08 2.81
N LEU A 491 10.26 -12.34 3.10
CA LEU A 491 11.36 -12.85 3.92
C LEU A 491 10.91 -13.11 5.37
N PHE A 492 10.16 -12.19 5.99
CA PHE A 492 9.59 -12.39 7.32
C PHE A 492 8.72 -13.66 7.38
N TYR A 493 7.83 -13.87 6.40
CA TYR A 493 6.98 -15.06 6.30
C TYR A 493 7.83 -16.34 6.19
N SER A 494 8.88 -16.33 5.36
CA SER A 494 9.82 -17.44 5.21
C SER A 494 10.55 -17.76 6.53
N ILE A 495 11.01 -16.74 7.28
CA ILE A 495 11.58 -16.89 8.63
C ILE A 495 10.54 -17.49 9.60
N VAL A 496 9.30 -16.99 9.59
CA VAL A 496 8.21 -17.50 10.45
C VAL A 496 7.91 -18.97 10.14
N THR A 497 7.69 -19.33 8.88
CA THR A 497 7.46 -20.73 8.44
C THR A 497 8.60 -21.67 8.84
N ARG A 498 9.85 -21.17 8.80
CA ARG A 498 11.04 -21.92 9.22
C ARG A 498 11.04 -22.26 10.72
N TYR A 499 10.72 -21.31 11.60
CA TYR A 499 10.89 -21.47 13.07
C TYR A 499 9.58 -21.79 13.82
N SER A 500 8.42 -21.66 13.18
CA SER A 500 7.13 -22.13 13.72
C SER A 500 6.91 -23.64 13.47
N PRO A 501 6.12 -24.35 14.30
CA PRO A 501 5.55 -23.92 15.58
C PRO A 501 6.47 -24.19 16.79
N SER A 502 7.67 -24.75 16.58
CA SER A 502 8.49 -25.30 17.66
C SER A 502 9.24 -24.24 18.47
N THR A 503 9.81 -23.23 17.80
CA THR A 503 10.58 -22.14 18.43
C THR A 503 9.68 -20.93 18.67
N ILE A 504 9.06 -20.40 17.62
CA ILE A 504 8.08 -19.30 17.72
C ILE A 504 6.82 -19.85 18.41
N ALA A 505 6.40 -19.21 19.51
CA ALA A 505 5.17 -19.53 20.24
C ALA A 505 4.01 -18.59 19.89
N ALA A 506 4.30 -17.30 19.67
CA ALA A 506 3.33 -16.30 19.23
C ALA A 506 4.04 -15.10 18.55
N ILE A 507 3.27 -14.33 17.77
CA ILE A 507 3.69 -13.07 17.13
C ILE A 507 2.63 -12.01 17.48
N PHE A 508 3.05 -10.77 17.77
CA PHE A 508 2.14 -9.68 18.17
C PHE A 508 2.38 -8.41 17.37
N PHE A 509 1.28 -7.73 17.06
CA PHE A 509 1.20 -6.50 16.27
C PHE A 509 0.13 -5.55 16.84
N GLY A 510 0.07 -4.33 16.30
CA GLY A 510 -0.94 -3.29 16.55
C GLY A 510 -1.37 -2.65 15.22
N HIS A 511 -1.27 -1.32 15.13
CA HIS A 511 -1.35 -0.49 13.92
C HIS A 511 -2.74 -0.36 13.29
N THR A 512 -3.50 -1.44 13.15
CA THR A 512 -4.81 -1.41 12.46
C THR A 512 -5.93 -0.85 13.34
N HIS A 513 -5.59 -0.51 14.59
CA HIS A 513 -6.46 -0.17 15.72
C HIS A 513 -7.51 -1.26 16.08
N SER A 514 -7.61 -2.33 15.29
CA SER A 514 -8.73 -3.27 15.28
C SER A 514 -8.35 -4.59 15.95
N ASP A 515 -9.29 -5.23 16.65
CA ASP A 515 -9.09 -6.59 17.18
C ASP A 515 -9.06 -7.58 16.00
N GLN A 516 -7.86 -8.06 15.63
CA GLN A 516 -7.65 -8.84 14.41
C GLN A 516 -6.60 -9.94 14.58
N MET A 517 -6.63 -10.91 13.67
CA MET A 517 -5.74 -12.06 13.66
C MET A 517 -5.14 -12.33 12.27
N LEU A 518 -3.90 -12.84 12.26
CA LEU A 518 -3.21 -13.40 11.11
C LEU A 518 -2.96 -14.90 11.32
N VAL A 519 -3.06 -15.70 10.26
CA VAL A 519 -2.65 -17.12 10.27
C VAL A 519 -1.53 -17.31 9.25
N TYR A 520 -0.40 -17.85 9.72
CA TYR A 520 0.75 -18.21 8.89
C TYR A 520 0.69 -19.71 8.59
N TYR A 521 0.96 -20.07 7.34
CA TYR A 521 0.86 -21.42 6.81
C TYR A 521 2.21 -21.91 6.28
N ASP A 522 2.33 -23.20 6.02
CA ASP A 522 3.50 -23.77 5.32
C ASP A 522 3.43 -23.52 3.81
N PHE A 523 4.48 -23.85 3.07
CA PHE A 523 4.53 -23.66 1.61
C PHE A 523 4.22 -24.95 0.81
N LEU A 524 3.81 -24.75 -0.45
CA LEU A 524 3.74 -25.76 -1.53
C LEU A 524 4.96 -26.70 -1.53
N ALA A 525 4.82 -28.01 -1.67
CA ALA A 525 5.99 -28.89 -1.88
C ALA A 525 6.79 -28.53 -3.15
N ASN A 526 6.12 -27.91 -4.15
CA ASN A 526 6.67 -27.49 -5.44
C ASN A 526 7.16 -26.03 -5.48
N SER A 527 7.21 -25.34 -4.34
CA SER A 527 7.38 -23.88 -4.30
C SER A 527 8.86 -23.41 -4.23
N THR A 528 9.81 -24.34 -4.24
CA THR A 528 11.24 -24.05 -4.47
C THR A 528 11.56 -24.02 -5.96
N VAL A 529 12.36 -23.06 -6.40
CA VAL A 529 12.88 -22.96 -7.76
C VAL A 529 14.40 -22.97 -7.72
N HIS A 530 15.05 -23.85 -8.48
CA HIS A 530 16.51 -23.85 -8.60
C HIS A 530 16.94 -22.92 -9.75
N GLN A 531 17.72 -21.89 -9.44
CA GLN A 531 18.25 -20.93 -10.43
C GLN A 531 19.73 -20.63 -10.13
N ASN A 532 20.58 -20.66 -11.16
CA ASN A 532 22.02 -20.34 -11.05
C ASN A 532 22.75 -21.07 -9.90
N GLY A 533 22.42 -22.33 -9.65
CA GLY A 533 23.00 -23.13 -8.56
C GLY A 533 22.46 -22.83 -7.14
N THR A 534 21.57 -21.85 -7.01
CA THR A 534 20.91 -21.46 -5.76
C THR A 534 19.49 -22.03 -5.71
N THR A 535 19.00 -22.37 -4.51
CA THR A 535 17.59 -22.76 -4.32
C THR A 535 16.84 -21.57 -3.76
N LEU A 536 15.85 -21.09 -4.51
CA LEU A 536 15.06 -19.90 -4.17
C LEU A 536 13.62 -20.30 -3.82
N ARG A 537 13.04 -19.58 -2.87
CA ARG A 537 11.70 -19.78 -2.33
C ARG A 537 10.69 -18.86 -3.02
N ASN A 538 9.65 -19.41 -3.65
CA ASN A 538 8.46 -18.65 -4.02
C ASN A 538 7.50 -18.63 -2.83
N THR A 539 7.34 -17.47 -2.20
CA THR A 539 6.53 -17.28 -0.99
C THR A 539 5.03 -17.13 -1.28
N SER A 540 4.65 -16.87 -2.53
CA SER A 540 3.23 -16.81 -2.95
C SER A 540 2.56 -18.19 -3.08
N LEU A 541 3.34 -19.27 -3.03
CA LEU A 541 2.85 -20.65 -3.16
C LEU A 541 2.66 -21.27 -1.77
N VAL A 542 1.59 -20.86 -1.10
CA VAL A 542 1.21 -21.23 0.27
C VAL A 542 0.32 -22.48 0.29
N ASP A 543 0.49 -23.33 1.30
CA ASP A 543 -0.33 -24.51 1.58
C ASP A 543 -1.31 -24.22 2.72
N PHE A 544 -2.50 -23.73 2.37
CA PHE A 544 -3.54 -23.36 3.33
C PHE A 544 -4.08 -24.53 4.17
N MET A 545 -3.72 -25.79 3.86
CA MET A 545 -4.04 -26.94 4.71
C MET A 545 -3.01 -27.18 5.83
N LYS A 546 -1.96 -26.35 5.94
CA LYS A 546 -0.89 -26.48 6.94
C LYS A 546 -0.70 -25.20 7.77
N PRO A 547 -1.63 -24.83 8.66
CA PRO A 547 -1.45 -23.71 9.58
C PRO A 547 -0.31 -23.96 10.57
N LEU A 548 0.59 -22.99 10.74
CA LEU A 548 1.82 -23.09 11.53
C LEU A 548 1.83 -22.20 12.79
N THR A 549 1.54 -20.91 12.66
CA THR A 549 1.44 -19.99 13.80
C THR A 549 0.41 -18.89 13.55
N ALA A 550 0.07 -18.13 14.59
CA ALA A 550 -0.88 -17.02 14.52
C ALA A 550 -0.22 -15.72 14.98
N GLY A 551 -0.50 -14.63 14.25
CA GLY A 551 -0.14 -13.26 14.63
C GLY A 551 -1.34 -12.57 15.25
N TRP A 552 -1.17 -12.05 16.47
CA TRP A 552 -2.21 -11.40 17.27
C TRP A 552 -2.11 -9.90 17.12
N ILE A 553 -3.12 -9.26 16.53
CA ILE A 553 -3.20 -7.80 16.44
C ILE A 553 -3.98 -7.31 17.65
N ALA A 554 -3.41 -6.38 18.41
CA ALA A 554 -4.11 -5.77 19.54
C ALA A 554 -5.12 -4.73 19.07
N PRO A 555 -6.27 -4.62 19.74
CA PRO A 555 -7.06 -3.40 19.68
C PRO A 555 -6.26 -2.18 20.15
N SER A 556 -6.54 -1.02 19.55
CA SER A 556 -6.09 0.28 20.05
C SER A 556 -6.73 0.70 21.37
N ILE A 557 -5.99 1.49 22.15
CA ILE A 557 -6.56 2.39 23.17
C ILE A 557 -7.18 3.62 22.51
N THR A 558 -6.60 4.16 21.43
CA THR A 558 -7.20 5.30 20.73
C THR A 558 -8.57 4.97 20.14
N PRO A 559 -9.59 5.83 20.33
CA PRO A 559 -10.86 5.76 19.59
C PRO A 559 -10.73 6.14 18.11
N MET A 560 -9.61 6.73 17.70
CA MET A 560 -9.41 7.26 16.35
C MET A 560 -9.55 6.15 15.29
N SER A 561 -10.06 6.57 14.12
CA SER A 561 -10.64 5.72 13.06
C SER A 561 -12.05 5.19 13.33
N GLY A 562 -12.73 5.65 14.39
CA GLY A 562 -14.16 5.39 14.63
C GLY A 562 -14.43 4.14 15.47
N LEU A 563 -13.47 3.76 16.31
CA LEU A 563 -13.54 2.58 17.17
C LEU A 563 -13.77 3.00 18.62
N ASN A 564 -14.20 2.07 19.47
CA ASN A 564 -14.13 2.29 20.92
C ASN A 564 -12.65 2.30 21.38
N ALA A 565 -12.37 2.46 22.67
CA ALA A 565 -11.04 2.16 23.24
C ALA A 565 -11.00 0.70 23.71
N GLY A 566 -9.87 -0.01 23.67
CA GLY A 566 -9.78 -1.39 24.15
C GLY A 566 -8.39 -1.93 24.46
N TRP A 567 -8.35 -2.99 25.28
CA TRP A 567 -7.13 -3.73 25.65
C TRP A 567 -7.45 -5.22 25.83
N ARG A 568 -6.39 -6.06 25.89
CA ARG A 568 -6.53 -7.53 25.96
C ARG A 568 -5.72 -8.15 27.09
N LEU A 569 -6.35 -9.03 27.86
CA LEU A 569 -5.65 -9.99 28.72
C LEU A 569 -5.43 -11.31 27.95
N LEU A 570 -4.20 -11.82 27.99
CA LEU A 570 -3.81 -13.13 27.47
C LEU A 570 -3.58 -14.09 28.64
N GLN A 571 -4.17 -15.29 28.55
CA GLN A 571 -3.82 -16.42 29.40
C GLN A 571 -2.86 -17.32 28.62
N VAL A 572 -1.70 -17.61 29.20
CA VAL A 572 -0.54 -18.18 28.49
C VAL A 572 -0.06 -19.43 29.22
N ASP A 573 0.28 -20.51 28.52
CA ASP A 573 0.89 -21.69 29.16
C ASP A 573 2.32 -21.39 29.64
N SER A 574 2.64 -21.71 30.90
CA SER A 574 3.86 -21.21 31.55
C SER A 574 5.18 -21.82 31.09
N GLU A 575 5.15 -22.93 30.34
CA GLU A 575 6.37 -23.58 29.81
C GLU A 575 6.46 -23.44 28.29
N THR A 576 5.34 -23.56 27.58
CA THR A 576 5.32 -23.47 26.12
C THR A 576 5.13 -22.06 25.59
N PHE A 577 4.67 -21.13 26.43
CA PHE A 577 4.30 -19.75 26.06
C PHE A 577 3.28 -19.67 24.92
N SER A 578 2.48 -20.74 24.77
CA SER A 578 1.36 -20.79 23.82
C SER A 578 0.16 -20.07 24.43
N ILE A 579 -0.58 -19.29 23.63
CA ILE A 579 -1.79 -18.62 24.10
C ILE A 579 -2.89 -19.66 24.33
N LEU A 580 -3.43 -19.70 25.55
CA LEU A 580 -4.51 -20.59 25.97
C LEU A 580 -5.87 -19.89 25.92
N ASN A 581 -5.91 -18.58 26.16
CA ASN A 581 -7.11 -17.76 26.01
C ASN A 581 -6.76 -16.29 25.79
N ALA A 582 -7.73 -15.53 25.29
CA ALA A 582 -7.67 -14.07 25.19
C ALA A 582 -9.02 -13.46 25.53
N GLN A 583 -9.01 -12.42 26.38
CA GLN A 583 -10.19 -11.68 26.82
C GLN A 583 -9.99 -10.21 26.46
N THR A 584 -10.93 -9.66 25.67
CA THR A 584 -10.89 -8.25 25.23
C THR A 584 -11.86 -7.43 26.08
N PHE A 585 -11.44 -6.22 26.44
CA PHE A 585 -12.19 -5.24 27.24
C PHE A 585 -12.22 -3.92 26.48
N PHE A 586 -13.31 -3.16 26.61
CA PHE A 586 -13.51 -1.94 25.84
C PHE A 586 -14.18 -0.83 26.66
N ALA A 587 -13.97 0.43 26.28
CA ALA A 587 -14.71 1.58 26.79
C ALA A 587 -15.66 2.09 25.69
N ASN A 588 -16.96 2.15 25.98
CA ASN A 588 -17.98 2.47 24.97
C ASN A 588 -18.07 3.97 24.67
N ILE A 589 -17.15 4.48 23.85
CA ILE A 589 -16.99 5.90 23.47
C ILE A 589 -18.28 6.52 22.91
N SER A 590 -19.19 5.71 22.34
CA SER A 590 -20.54 6.12 21.93
C SER A 590 -21.34 6.84 23.02
N ASN A 591 -21.05 6.52 24.30
CA ASN A 591 -21.75 7.03 25.47
C ASN A 591 -20.93 8.06 26.26
N SER A 592 -19.73 8.44 25.77
CA SER A 592 -18.75 9.27 26.49
C SER A 592 -19.27 10.63 26.95
N ASP A 593 -20.22 11.24 26.23
CA ASP A 593 -20.90 12.49 26.63
C ASP A 593 -21.76 12.35 27.90
N SER A 594 -22.22 11.13 28.21
CA SER A 594 -23.07 10.83 29.36
C SER A 594 -22.29 10.42 30.62
N TRP A 595 -20.98 10.20 30.48
CA TRP A 595 -20.14 9.71 31.55
C TRP A 595 -19.80 10.81 32.57
N THR A 596 -19.72 10.41 33.83
CA THR A 596 -19.11 11.21 34.92
C THR A 596 -17.73 10.70 35.28
N THR A 597 -17.49 9.40 35.09
CA THR A 597 -16.19 8.74 34.98
C THR A 597 -16.22 7.83 33.75
N PRO A 598 -15.08 7.54 33.09
CA PRO A 598 -14.98 6.51 32.06
C PRO A 598 -15.61 5.20 32.51
N GLN A 599 -16.26 4.51 31.59
CA GLN A 599 -16.88 3.20 31.83
C GLN A 599 -16.23 2.18 30.89
N TRP A 600 -15.52 1.23 31.49
CA TRP A 600 -15.02 0.05 30.80
C TRP A 600 -15.99 -1.11 31.00
N GLU A 601 -16.04 -2.00 30.02
CA GLU A 601 -16.90 -3.17 29.94
C GLU A 601 -16.07 -4.37 29.45
N PHE A 602 -16.39 -5.58 29.92
CA PHE A 602 -15.88 -6.80 29.32
C PHE A 602 -16.57 -7.01 27.96
N GLU A 603 -15.80 -7.23 26.90
CA GLU A 603 -16.35 -7.42 25.56
C GLU A 603 -16.65 -8.89 25.27
N TYR A 604 -15.60 -9.72 25.20
CA TYR A 604 -15.72 -11.14 24.88
C TYR A 604 -14.53 -11.97 25.33
N ASP A 605 -14.74 -13.28 25.39
CA ASP A 605 -13.74 -14.31 25.63
C ASP A 605 -13.56 -15.12 24.34
N THR A 606 -12.35 -15.09 23.78
CA THR A 606 -12.07 -15.63 22.45
C THR A 606 -12.45 -17.11 22.33
N ARG A 607 -12.17 -17.91 23.37
CA ARG A 607 -12.45 -19.35 23.41
C ARG A 607 -13.95 -19.64 23.46
N MET A 608 -14.73 -18.81 24.15
CA MET A 608 -16.18 -19.00 24.23
C MET A 608 -16.91 -18.53 22.96
N THR A 609 -16.35 -17.55 22.24
CA THR A 609 -17.02 -16.89 21.11
C THR A 609 -16.97 -17.68 19.79
N TYR A 610 -15.78 -18.05 19.31
CA TYR A 610 -15.65 -18.45 17.89
C TYR A 610 -15.82 -19.96 17.67
N VAL A 611 -14.93 -20.80 18.21
CA VAL A 611 -14.93 -22.25 17.95
C VAL A 611 -15.36 -23.02 19.20
N HIS A 612 -16.63 -23.43 19.25
CA HIS A 612 -17.22 -24.00 20.47
C HIS A 612 -16.69 -25.41 20.86
N ASP A 613 -16.28 -26.24 19.91
CA ASP A 613 -15.79 -27.61 20.19
C ASP A 613 -14.26 -27.68 20.40
N TRP A 614 -13.61 -26.59 20.82
CA TRP A 614 -12.16 -26.59 21.03
C TRP A 614 -11.77 -27.16 22.41
N PRO A 615 -10.79 -28.08 22.50
CA PRO A 615 -10.43 -28.69 23.78
C PRO A 615 -9.99 -27.64 24.82
N GLN A 616 -10.53 -27.72 26.04
CA GLN A 616 -10.39 -26.68 27.08
C GLN A 616 -8.92 -26.32 27.42
N LYS A 617 -8.00 -27.27 27.32
CA LYS A 617 -6.56 -27.09 27.59
C LYS A 617 -5.69 -26.95 26.32
N ALA A 618 -6.25 -27.08 25.13
CA ALA A 618 -5.49 -26.90 23.89
C ALA A 618 -5.29 -25.40 23.60
N PRO A 619 -4.11 -24.97 23.13
CA PRO A 619 -3.86 -23.55 22.84
C PRO A 619 -4.73 -23.04 21.69
N LEU A 620 -4.95 -21.72 21.66
CA LEU A 620 -5.55 -20.98 20.54
C LEU A 620 -4.48 -20.77 19.44
N ASN A 621 -3.95 -21.89 18.96
CA ASN A 621 -2.87 -21.95 17.97
C ASN A 621 -3.41 -21.74 16.54
N ALA A 622 -2.53 -21.86 15.54
CA ALA A 622 -2.91 -21.67 14.14
C ALA A 622 -4.04 -22.62 13.67
N THR A 623 -4.15 -23.84 14.19
CA THR A 623 -5.26 -24.75 13.87
C THR A 623 -6.60 -24.31 14.46
N TYR A 624 -6.63 -23.59 15.59
CA TYR A 624 -7.85 -22.96 16.10
C TYR A 624 -8.34 -21.87 15.14
N TRP A 625 -7.45 -20.96 14.76
CA TRP A 625 -7.79 -19.84 13.89
C TRP A 625 -8.10 -20.27 12.45
N HIS A 626 -7.45 -21.31 11.94
CA HIS A 626 -7.83 -21.93 10.66
C HIS A 626 -9.24 -22.53 10.71
N ARG A 627 -9.58 -23.28 11.78
CA ARG A 627 -10.93 -23.81 11.96
C ARG A 627 -11.99 -22.70 12.06
N MET A 628 -11.67 -21.58 12.72
CA MET A 628 -12.54 -20.41 12.71
C MET A 628 -12.76 -19.85 11.30
N THR A 629 -11.74 -19.83 10.43
CA THR A 629 -11.93 -19.43 9.02
C THR A 629 -12.78 -20.42 8.22
N GLU A 630 -12.65 -21.73 8.46
CA GLU A 630 -13.57 -22.74 7.88
C GLU A 630 -15.02 -22.54 8.38
N GLU A 631 -15.20 -22.20 9.67
CA GLU A 631 -16.52 -21.91 10.24
C GLU A 631 -17.13 -20.60 9.69
N MET A 632 -16.30 -19.61 9.32
CA MET A 632 -16.75 -18.39 8.60
C MET A 632 -17.24 -18.66 7.18
N GLU A 633 -16.62 -19.58 6.44
CA GLU A 633 -17.07 -19.99 5.09
C GLU A 633 -18.47 -20.63 5.11
N HIS A 634 -18.93 -21.09 6.27
CA HIS A 634 -20.20 -21.77 6.45
C HIS A 634 -21.21 -20.98 7.30
N SER A 635 -20.79 -19.92 7.99
CA SER A 635 -21.63 -19.15 8.92
C SER A 635 -21.36 -17.64 8.87
N GLN A 636 -22.30 -16.91 8.27
CA GLN A 636 -22.31 -15.44 8.28
C GLN A 636 -22.38 -14.88 9.71
N ASP A 637 -22.99 -15.59 10.67
CA ASP A 637 -23.07 -15.13 12.06
C ASP A 637 -21.67 -15.03 12.72
N VAL A 638 -20.73 -15.92 12.35
CA VAL A 638 -19.34 -15.88 12.83
C VAL A 638 -18.59 -14.72 12.18
N VAL A 639 -18.81 -14.47 10.89
CA VAL A 639 -18.27 -13.31 10.17
C VAL A 639 -18.77 -11.99 10.76
N ASP A 640 -20.08 -11.87 11.00
CA ASP A 640 -20.70 -10.69 11.61
C ASP A 640 -20.20 -10.46 13.04
N THR A 641 -19.99 -11.53 13.81
CA THR A 641 -19.48 -11.48 15.18
C THR A 641 -18.01 -11.05 15.22
N TYR A 642 -17.15 -11.60 14.35
CA TYR A 642 -15.76 -11.14 14.22
C TYR A 642 -15.67 -9.70 13.73
N ASN A 643 -16.48 -9.30 12.74
CA ASN A 643 -16.51 -7.92 12.27
C ASN A 643 -17.00 -6.95 13.37
N TYR A 644 -17.95 -7.36 14.21
CA TYR A 644 -18.41 -6.55 15.33
C TYR A 644 -17.30 -6.37 16.39
N PHE A 645 -16.66 -7.45 16.84
CA PHE A 645 -15.60 -7.40 17.84
C PHE A 645 -14.30 -6.79 17.32
N SER A 646 -13.96 -6.94 16.04
CA SER A 646 -12.78 -6.28 15.44
C SER A 646 -12.83 -4.75 15.58
N THR A 647 -14.04 -4.20 15.64
CA THR A 647 -14.29 -2.76 15.80
C THR A 647 -14.50 -2.34 17.26
N LYS A 648 -14.23 -3.25 18.21
CA LYS A 648 -14.49 -3.12 19.65
C LYS A 648 -15.93 -2.74 19.95
N SER A 649 -16.89 -3.41 19.30
CA SER A 649 -18.33 -3.17 19.51
C SER A 649 -18.78 -1.73 19.18
N SER A 650 -18.07 -1.04 18.28
CA SER A 650 -18.35 0.36 17.93
C SER A 650 -19.78 0.58 17.41
N ALA A 651 -20.38 1.71 17.79
CA ALA A 651 -21.71 2.08 17.30
C ALA A 651 -21.72 2.51 15.83
N LEU A 652 -20.54 2.79 15.24
CA LEU A 652 -20.38 3.19 13.84
C LEU A 652 -20.33 1.98 12.87
N THR A 653 -20.18 0.77 13.41
CA THR A 653 -19.96 -0.49 12.67
C THR A 653 -21.07 -1.51 12.93
N LYS A 654 -22.24 -1.03 13.38
CA LYS A 654 -23.41 -1.87 13.69
C LYS A 654 -23.67 -2.90 12.59
N PRO A 655 -23.84 -4.19 12.94
CA PRO A 655 -24.06 -5.24 11.95
C PRO A 655 -25.27 -4.91 11.07
N SER A 656 -25.15 -5.23 9.78
CA SER A 656 -26.14 -4.91 8.73
C SER A 656 -27.50 -5.59 8.90
N HIS A 657 -27.68 -6.37 9.96
CA HIS A 657 -28.91 -7.04 10.33
C HIS A 657 -29.48 -6.50 11.64
N PRO A 658 -30.62 -5.78 11.61
CA PRO A 658 -31.36 -5.48 12.82
C PRO A 658 -31.85 -6.80 13.45
N ARG A 659 -31.59 -6.99 14.75
CA ARG A 659 -31.96 -8.18 15.56
C ARG A 659 -33.49 -8.42 15.70
N LEU A 660 -34.30 -7.78 14.86
CA LEU A 660 -35.77 -7.84 14.84
C LEU A 660 -36.23 -8.17 13.42
N SER A 661 -36.86 -9.34 13.26
CA SER A 661 -37.48 -9.82 12.01
C SER A 661 -38.40 -8.80 11.32
N LEU A 662 -38.95 -7.84 12.09
CA LEU A 662 -39.79 -6.74 11.60
C LEU A 662 -39.05 -5.72 10.71
N LEU A 663 -37.72 -5.65 10.78
CA LEU A 663 -36.88 -4.70 10.02
C LEU A 663 -36.12 -5.37 8.86
N ASP A 664 -36.33 -6.66 8.64
CA ASP A 664 -35.82 -7.37 7.47
C ASP A 664 -36.59 -6.93 6.21
N VAL A 665 -35.87 -6.31 5.27
CA VAL A 665 -36.41 -5.76 4.02
C VAL A 665 -37.07 -6.84 3.14
N ASN A 666 -36.63 -8.10 3.23
CA ASN A 666 -37.19 -9.21 2.47
C ASN A 666 -38.45 -9.79 3.13
N LYS A 667 -38.62 -9.62 4.45
CA LYS A 667 -39.77 -10.14 5.21
C LYS A 667 -40.85 -9.08 5.51
N ASN A 668 -40.52 -7.79 5.52
CA ASN A 668 -41.48 -6.70 5.77
C ASN A 668 -41.99 -6.08 4.45
N PRO A 669 -43.25 -6.33 4.04
CA PRO A 669 -43.78 -5.84 2.76
C PRO A 669 -43.96 -4.31 2.71
N LEU A 670 -44.14 -3.62 3.85
CA LEU A 670 -44.23 -2.17 3.90
C LEU A 670 -42.86 -1.52 3.69
N LEU A 671 -41.83 -2.05 4.35
CA LEU A 671 -40.44 -1.60 4.18
C LEU A 671 -39.92 -1.92 2.77
N ARG A 672 -40.23 -3.11 2.25
CA ARG A 672 -39.97 -3.48 0.85
C ARG A 672 -40.65 -2.51 -0.11
N GLY A 673 -41.93 -2.20 0.10
CA GLY A 673 -42.68 -1.25 -0.73
C GLY A 673 -42.09 0.16 -0.72
N PHE A 674 -41.69 0.67 0.45
CA PHE A 674 -41.01 1.96 0.59
C PHE A 674 -39.66 1.98 -0.14
N LEU A 675 -38.76 1.03 0.16
CA LEU A 675 -37.42 0.96 -0.44
C LEU A 675 -37.47 0.69 -1.96
N LYS A 676 -38.43 -0.14 -2.42
CA LYS A 676 -38.63 -0.38 -3.85
C LYS A 676 -39.02 0.92 -4.58
N THR A 677 -39.95 1.67 -3.99
CA THR A 677 -40.50 2.88 -4.62
C THR A 677 -39.56 4.09 -4.54
N THR A 678 -38.76 4.22 -3.47
CA THR A 678 -37.93 5.41 -3.23
C THR A 678 -36.49 5.28 -3.74
N PHE A 679 -35.87 4.10 -3.61
CA PHE A 679 -34.44 3.91 -3.87
C PHE A 679 -34.21 2.95 -5.04
N TYR A 680 -34.75 1.73 -4.96
CA TYR A 680 -34.50 0.68 -5.95
C TYR A 680 -34.91 1.11 -7.38
N ASN A 681 -36.15 1.58 -7.56
CA ASN A 681 -36.66 2.02 -8.87
C ASN A 681 -35.90 3.25 -9.45
N HIS A 682 -35.05 3.91 -8.67
CA HIS A 682 -34.24 5.05 -9.13
C HIS A 682 -32.87 4.60 -9.69
N PHE A 683 -32.27 3.57 -9.09
CA PHE A 683 -30.92 3.11 -9.39
C PHE A 683 -30.86 1.79 -10.17
N CYS A 684 -31.92 0.98 -10.14
CA CYS A 684 -31.97 -0.35 -10.74
C CYS A 684 -33.02 -0.44 -11.86
N ALA A 685 -32.83 -1.35 -12.81
CA ALA A 685 -33.74 -1.50 -13.95
C ALA A 685 -35.07 -2.21 -13.60
N GLY A 686 -35.05 -3.19 -12.69
CA GLY A 686 -36.21 -3.99 -12.30
C GLY A 686 -35.85 -5.33 -11.65
N GLU A 687 -36.79 -5.95 -10.95
CA GLU A 687 -36.58 -7.27 -10.30
C GLU A 687 -36.76 -8.45 -11.27
N ASN A 688 -37.25 -8.20 -12.49
CA ASN A 688 -37.58 -9.21 -13.50
C ASN A 688 -37.64 -8.58 -14.90
N ALA A 689 -37.67 -9.42 -15.95
CA ALA A 689 -37.60 -8.96 -17.34
C ALA A 689 -38.69 -7.98 -17.78
N ALA A 690 -39.90 -8.07 -17.23
CA ALA A 690 -40.97 -7.12 -17.56
C ALA A 690 -40.70 -5.72 -16.98
N GLU A 691 -40.23 -5.65 -15.73
CA GLU A 691 -39.83 -4.38 -15.10
C GLU A 691 -38.61 -3.75 -15.81
N VAL A 692 -37.60 -4.55 -16.11
CA VAL A 692 -36.37 -4.12 -16.80
C VAL A 692 -36.69 -3.55 -18.18
N THR A 693 -37.42 -4.30 -19.02
CA THR A 693 -37.79 -3.85 -20.38
C THR A 693 -38.59 -2.54 -20.35
N GLY A 694 -39.51 -2.39 -19.38
CA GLY A 694 -40.26 -1.16 -19.17
C GLY A 694 -39.40 0.03 -18.71
N THR A 695 -38.32 -0.21 -17.96
CA THR A 695 -37.35 0.83 -17.59
C THR A 695 -36.44 1.22 -18.75
N ILE A 696 -35.99 0.26 -19.56
CA ILE A 696 -35.20 0.53 -20.79
C ILE A 696 -36.01 1.38 -21.76
N GLY A 697 -37.28 1.04 -22.01
CA GLY A 697 -38.18 1.83 -22.86
C GLY A 697 -38.27 3.29 -22.40
N ARG A 698 -38.57 3.52 -21.11
CA ARG A 698 -38.64 4.86 -20.52
C ARG A 698 -37.33 5.66 -20.64
N ILE A 699 -36.18 5.00 -20.61
CA ILE A 699 -34.87 5.64 -20.77
C ILE A 699 -34.60 6.02 -22.23
N LYS A 700 -34.99 5.16 -23.18
CA LYS A 700 -34.95 5.51 -24.61
C LYS A 700 -35.91 6.66 -24.94
N ASP A 701 -37.10 6.68 -24.35
CA ASP A 701 -38.05 7.81 -24.45
C ASP A 701 -37.50 9.14 -23.87
N MET A 702 -36.58 9.07 -22.90
CA MET A 702 -35.87 10.23 -22.35
C MET A 702 -34.72 10.74 -23.24
N GLY A 703 -34.50 10.14 -24.42
CA GLY A 703 -33.49 10.57 -25.39
C GLY A 703 -32.13 9.89 -25.26
N PHE A 704 -32.02 8.82 -24.45
CA PHE A 704 -30.84 7.96 -24.46
C PHE A 704 -30.90 7.00 -25.65
N LYS A 705 -29.74 6.66 -26.23
CA LYS A 705 -29.64 5.73 -27.35
C LYS A 705 -29.92 4.28 -26.90
N GLY A 706 -29.48 3.93 -25.70
CA GLY A 706 -29.78 2.67 -25.04
C GLY A 706 -29.22 2.57 -23.63
N VAL A 707 -29.21 1.36 -23.07
CA VAL A 707 -28.67 1.07 -21.73
C VAL A 707 -27.45 0.16 -21.78
N ILE A 708 -26.67 0.19 -20.70
CA ILE A 708 -25.68 -0.84 -20.37
C ILE A 708 -26.24 -1.61 -19.17
N LEU A 709 -26.78 -2.81 -19.41
CA LEU A 709 -27.50 -3.61 -18.42
C LEU A 709 -26.58 -4.69 -17.82
N THR A 710 -26.57 -4.81 -16.49
CA THR A 710 -25.80 -5.86 -15.77
C THR A 710 -26.65 -6.56 -14.71
N TYR A 711 -26.37 -7.85 -14.46
CA TYR A 711 -27.03 -8.61 -13.39
C TYR A 711 -26.32 -8.33 -12.06
N ALA A 712 -27.07 -7.94 -11.02
CA ALA A 712 -26.52 -7.40 -9.78
C ALA A 712 -25.86 -8.43 -8.86
N ARG A 713 -26.12 -9.73 -9.06
CA ARG A 713 -25.50 -10.80 -8.28
C ARG A 713 -24.08 -11.05 -8.81
N GLU A 714 -23.08 -10.76 -7.99
CA GLU A 714 -21.66 -11.02 -8.28
C GLU A 714 -21.19 -12.25 -7.50
N ILE A 715 -20.35 -13.10 -8.13
CA ILE A 715 -19.64 -14.19 -7.44
C ILE A 715 -18.24 -13.69 -7.08
N VAL A 716 -17.85 -13.84 -5.82
CA VAL A 716 -16.44 -13.73 -5.43
C VAL A 716 -15.78 -15.05 -5.81
N ILE A 717 -14.99 -15.05 -6.87
CA ILE A 717 -14.20 -16.21 -7.28
C ILE A 717 -12.87 -16.15 -6.53
N ASP A 718 -12.61 -17.12 -5.66
CA ASP A 718 -11.30 -17.25 -5.01
C ASP A 718 -10.19 -17.41 -6.04
N ALA A 719 -9.11 -16.64 -5.85
CA ALA A 719 -7.94 -16.69 -6.73
C ALA A 719 -7.14 -18.01 -6.64
N SER A 720 -7.61 -18.99 -5.87
CA SER A 720 -7.00 -20.31 -5.70
C SER A 720 -7.23 -21.27 -6.88
N SER A 721 -8.22 -21.00 -7.75
CA SER A 721 -8.68 -21.97 -8.77
C SER A 721 -8.28 -21.66 -10.22
N ASN A 722 -7.03 -21.25 -10.47
CA ASN A 722 -6.48 -21.21 -11.84
C ASN A 722 -4.97 -21.55 -11.89
N GLY A 723 -4.67 -22.81 -12.22
CA GLY A 723 -3.32 -23.21 -12.65
C GLY A 723 -2.98 -22.68 -14.05
N PRO A 724 -1.70 -22.66 -14.45
CA PRO A 724 -1.27 -22.03 -15.70
C PRO A 724 -1.77 -22.80 -16.94
N ALA A 725 -2.64 -22.15 -17.71
CA ALA A 725 -3.17 -22.69 -18.97
C ALA A 725 -2.09 -22.64 -20.08
N THR A 726 -1.27 -23.70 -20.18
CA THR A 726 -0.39 -23.90 -21.33
C THR A 726 -1.19 -24.19 -22.58
N VAL A 727 -1.15 -23.29 -23.57
CA VAL A 727 -1.75 -23.51 -24.89
C VAL A 727 -0.96 -24.58 -25.65
N LYS A 728 -1.46 -25.82 -25.67
CA LYS A 728 -1.17 -26.81 -26.72
C LYS A 728 -2.44 -27.54 -27.10
N GLY A 729 -2.77 -27.53 -28.38
CA GLY A 729 -3.99 -28.15 -28.89
C GLY A 729 -3.86 -29.66 -29.08
N SER A 730 -4.75 -30.41 -28.44
CA SER A 730 -5.19 -31.74 -28.88
C SER A 730 -6.56 -32.02 -28.28
N VAL A 731 -7.55 -32.33 -29.13
CA VAL A 731 -8.93 -32.58 -28.70
C VAL A 731 -9.03 -33.97 -28.07
N GLU A 732 -9.27 -34.05 -26.76
CA GLU A 732 -9.78 -35.28 -26.13
C GLU A 732 -10.67 -34.98 -24.92
N LYS A 733 -11.43 -35.99 -24.47
CA LYS A 733 -12.77 -35.84 -23.87
C LYS A 733 -12.77 -35.33 -22.41
N ARG A 734 -13.70 -34.43 -22.10
CA ARG A 734 -14.02 -33.95 -20.73
C ARG A 734 -14.56 -35.07 -19.83
N PRO A 735 -14.04 -35.22 -18.59
CA PRO A 735 -14.79 -35.79 -17.46
C PRO A 735 -15.86 -34.80 -16.96
N THR A 736 -16.83 -35.30 -16.20
CA THR A 736 -18.03 -34.56 -15.73
C THR A 736 -17.73 -33.47 -14.69
N GLU A 737 -18.22 -32.26 -14.95
CA GLU A 737 -18.11 -31.09 -14.06
C GLU A 737 -18.93 -31.24 -12.75
N ILE A 738 -18.32 -30.84 -11.63
CA ILE A 738 -19.05 -30.53 -10.39
C ILE A 738 -19.67 -29.13 -10.58
N LYS A 739 -20.99 -29.06 -10.71
CA LYS A 739 -21.70 -27.78 -10.87
C LYS A 739 -21.85 -27.08 -9.53
N ASN A 740 -21.15 -25.96 -9.33
CA ASN A 740 -21.45 -25.04 -8.24
C ASN A 740 -22.80 -24.36 -8.52
N PRO A 741 -23.81 -24.48 -7.62
CA PRO A 741 -25.14 -23.93 -7.84
C PRO A 741 -25.17 -22.39 -7.95
N GLU A 742 -24.20 -21.68 -7.36
CA GLU A 742 -24.10 -20.23 -7.49
C GLU A 742 -23.61 -19.80 -8.86
N ILE A 743 -22.64 -20.53 -9.43
CA ILE A 743 -22.14 -20.30 -10.80
C ILE A 743 -23.26 -20.56 -11.82
N GLU A 744 -24.06 -21.61 -11.61
CA GLU A 744 -25.23 -21.87 -12.47
C GLU A 744 -26.28 -20.75 -12.35
N ALA A 745 -26.60 -20.28 -11.13
CA ALA A 745 -27.56 -19.19 -10.90
C ALA A 745 -27.09 -17.84 -11.49
N TRP A 746 -25.80 -17.51 -11.38
CA TRP A 746 -25.20 -16.36 -12.03
C TRP A 746 -25.26 -16.48 -13.56
N ARG A 747 -24.90 -17.64 -14.11
CA ARG A 747 -24.96 -17.89 -15.55
C ARG A 747 -26.40 -17.73 -16.08
N GLU A 748 -27.39 -18.25 -15.36
CA GLU A 748 -28.80 -18.13 -15.72
C GLU A 748 -29.26 -16.67 -15.72
N GLY A 749 -28.93 -15.88 -14.68
CA GLY A 749 -29.23 -14.45 -14.66
C GLY A 749 -28.51 -13.65 -15.75
N VAL A 750 -27.27 -14.01 -16.09
CA VAL A 750 -26.54 -13.40 -17.22
C VAL A 750 -27.18 -13.73 -18.58
N LEU A 751 -27.66 -14.97 -18.77
CA LEU A 751 -28.38 -15.37 -19.98
C LEU A 751 -29.74 -14.65 -20.08
N GLU A 752 -30.50 -14.55 -18.98
CA GLU A 752 -31.74 -13.75 -18.94
C GLU A 752 -31.45 -12.27 -19.26
N THR A 753 -30.30 -11.73 -18.81
CA THR A 753 -29.87 -10.37 -19.18
C THR A 753 -29.61 -10.24 -20.69
N ALA A 754 -29.05 -11.26 -21.33
CA ALA A 754 -28.83 -11.26 -22.78
C ALA A 754 -30.16 -11.25 -23.57
N ASP A 755 -31.17 -11.98 -23.09
CA ASP A 755 -32.51 -12.02 -23.69
C ASP A 755 -33.30 -10.70 -23.53
N MET A 756 -32.92 -9.84 -22.58
CA MET A 756 -33.53 -8.53 -22.34
C MET A 756 -32.90 -7.37 -23.12
N VAL A 757 -31.69 -7.54 -23.63
CA VAL A 757 -30.93 -6.48 -24.31
C VAL A 757 -31.43 -6.32 -25.75
N GLY A 758 -32.01 -5.17 -26.05
CA GLY A 758 -32.57 -4.87 -27.37
C GLY A 758 -31.54 -4.32 -28.36
N THR A 759 -32.00 -3.99 -29.57
CA THR A 759 -31.18 -3.21 -30.52
C THR A 759 -30.78 -1.88 -29.88
N ASP A 760 -29.50 -1.53 -30.04
CA ASP A 760 -28.83 -0.38 -29.40
C ASP A 760 -28.62 -0.48 -27.87
N ASP A 761 -28.85 -1.63 -27.21
CA ASP A 761 -28.45 -1.85 -25.82
C ASP A 761 -27.17 -2.71 -25.70
N PHE A 762 -26.51 -2.68 -24.54
CA PHE A 762 -25.31 -3.46 -24.25
C PHE A 762 -25.47 -4.34 -23.00
N LEU A 763 -25.03 -5.60 -23.10
CA LEU A 763 -24.87 -6.51 -21.96
C LEU A 763 -23.51 -6.28 -21.29
N ALA A 764 -23.50 -5.90 -20.01
CA ALA A 764 -22.30 -5.81 -19.20
C ALA A 764 -22.08 -7.11 -18.40
N LEU A 765 -21.26 -8.00 -18.98
CA LEU A 765 -20.77 -9.23 -18.33
C LEU A 765 -19.80 -8.97 -17.17
N ASN A 766 -19.05 -7.86 -17.27
CA ASN A 766 -18.20 -7.27 -16.24
C ASN A 766 -17.86 -5.84 -16.70
N CYS A 767 -17.94 -4.83 -15.84
CA CYS A 767 -17.64 -3.43 -16.23
C CYS A 767 -16.18 -3.21 -16.69
N ARG A 768 -15.27 -4.17 -16.47
CA ARG A 768 -13.89 -4.16 -16.95
C ARG A 768 -13.73 -4.59 -18.43
N LEU A 769 -14.78 -5.11 -19.08
CA LEU A 769 -14.69 -5.82 -20.37
C LEU A 769 -15.28 -5.08 -21.59
N LEU A 770 -15.76 -3.85 -21.45
CA LEU A 770 -16.22 -3.02 -22.57
C LEU A 770 -15.08 -2.40 -23.42
N GLN A 771 -13.83 -2.87 -23.26
CA GLN A 771 -12.67 -2.45 -24.05
C GLN A 771 -12.39 -3.35 -25.28
N LEU A 772 -13.25 -4.33 -25.59
CA LEU A 772 -13.01 -5.31 -26.67
C LEU A 772 -14.11 -5.30 -27.74
N ARG A 773 -14.06 -4.34 -28.66
CA ARG A 773 -14.80 -4.36 -29.93
C ARG A 773 -13.94 -3.77 -31.04
N ASP A 774 -13.72 -4.54 -32.11
CA ASP A 774 -12.93 -4.15 -33.27
C ASP A 774 -13.59 -3.02 -34.08
N ASP A 775 -12.84 -1.93 -34.32
CA ASP A 775 -13.24 -0.84 -35.21
C ASP A 775 -12.51 -0.92 -36.56
N SER A 776 -13.07 -1.72 -37.48
CA SER A 776 -12.62 -1.82 -38.88
C SER A 776 -13.75 -1.57 -39.89
N SER A 777 -14.32 -0.36 -39.87
CA SER A 777 -15.30 0.10 -40.87
C SER A 777 -15.15 1.59 -41.22
N PRO A 778 -14.92 1.97 -42.50
CA PRO A 778 -14.75 3.38 -42.90
C PRO A 778 -15.99 4.29 -42.80
N ALA A 779 -17.12 3.82 -42.25
CA ALA A 779 -18.41 4.51 -42.33
C ALA A 779 -18.68 5.54 -41.21
N ALA A 780 -17.89 5.57 -40.13
CA ALA A 780 -18.28 6.22 -38.87
C ALA A 780 -17.98 7.73 -38.73
N GLN A 781 -17.40 8.41 -39.73
CA GLN A 781 -16.98 9.82 -39.63
C GLN A 781 -18.12 10.87 -39.73
N ARG A 782 -19.35 10.58 -39.26
CA ARG A 782 -20.47 11.54 -39.35
C ARG A 782 -21.64 11.35 -38.38
N ALA A 783 -21.43 10.78 -37.19
CA ALA A 783 -22.47 10.58 -36.19
C ALA A 783 -22.33 11.50 -34.96
N SER A 784 -23.46 11.91 -34.38
CA SER A 784 -23.55 12.66 -33.13
C SER A 784 -23.12 11.79 -31.92
N PRO A 785 -22.64 12.36 -30.80
CA PRO A 785 -22.34 11.59 -29.61
C PRO A 785 -23.62 10.94 -29.04
N GLU A 786 -23.60 9.61 -28.90
CA GLU A 786 -24.71 8.81 -28.39
C GLU A 786 -24.59 8.62 -26.87
N VAL A 787 -25.68 8.85 -26.13
CA VAL A 787 -25.69 8.79 -24.66
C VAL A 787 -26.37 7.51 -24.19
N TYR A 788 -25.69 6.77 -23.31
CA TYR A 788 -26.15 5.50 -22.75
C TYR A 788 -26.23 5.57 -21.21
N LYS A 789 -27.17 4.84 -20.60
CA LYS A 789 -27.29 4.77 -19.12
C LYS A 789 -26.94 3.37 -18.61
N CYS A 790 -26.02 3.27 -17.65
CA CYS A 790 -25.72 2.00 -16.97
C CYS A 790 -26.75 1.71 -15.87
N LEU A 791 -27.21 0.46 -15.76
CA LEU A 791 -28.16 -0.02 -14.77
C LEU A 791 -27.87 -1.46 -14.35
N SER A 792 -28.06 -1.74 -13.07
CA SER A 792 -28.08 -3.10 -12.52
C SER A 792 -29.52 -3.60 -12.34
N TRP A 793 -29.73 -4.90 -12.46
CA TRP A 793 -31.03 -5.56 -12.22
C TRP A 793 -30.85 -6.89 -11.47
N GLY A 794 -31.87 -7.35 -10.76
CA GLY A 794 -31.78 -8.48 -9.82
C GLY A 794 -32.74 -8.30 -8.65
N THR A 795 -32.70 -9.14 -7.62
CA THR A 795 -33.62 -8.95 -6.48
C THR A 795 -33.30 -7.65 -5.74
N LEU A 796 -34.27 -7.14 -4.95
CA LEU A 796 -34.03 -5.98 -4.09
C LEU A 796 -32.80 -6.18 -3.18
N GLY A 797 -32.56 -7.40 -2.69
CA GLY A 797 -31.39 -7.75 -1.88
C GLY A 797 -30.08 -7.73 -2.65
N ASP A 798 -30.02 -8.33 -3.84
CA ASP A 798 -28.81 -8.35 -4.67
C ASP A 798 -28.41 -6.93 -5.08
N CYS A 799 -29.37 -6.15 -5.56
CA CYS A 799 -29.17 -4.77 -5.98
C CYS A 799 -28.78 -3.84 -4.83
N LEU A 800 -29.38 -3.98 -3.64
CA LEU A 800 -28.97 -3.18 -2.48
C LEU A 800 -27.57 -3.55 -2.00
N SER A 801 -27.21 -4.84 -2.00
CA SER A 801 -25.85 -5.30 -1.68
C SER A 801 -24.83 -4.78 -2.68
N TYR A 802 -25.14 -4.85 -3.98
CA TYR A 802 -24.34 -4.28 -5.06
C TYR A 802 -24.14 -2.77 -4.89
N LEU A 803 -25.23 -2.01 -4.70
CA LEU A 803 -25.18 -0.55 -4.55
C LEU A 803 -24.46 -0.13 -3.26
N LEU A 804 -24.67 -0.83 -2.14
CA LEU A 804 -23.98 -0.56 -0.89
C LEU A 804 -22.47 -0.84 -1.02
N ARG A 805 -22.09 -1.95 -1.63
CA ARG A 805 -20.69 -2.29 -1.91
C ARG A 805 -20.04 -1.23 -2.80
N ARG A 806 -20.69 -0.85 -3.92
CA ARG A 806 -20.21 0.24 -4.78
C ARG A 806 -20.15 1.59 -4.05
N ALA A 807 -21.05 1.87 -3.10
CA ALA A 807 -21.00 3.09 -2.28
C ALA A 807 -19.85 3.09 -1.25
N VAL A 808 -19.48 1.91 -0.72
CA VAL A 808 -18.30 1.73 0.15
C VAL A 808 -17.01 1.82 -0.67
N GLU A 809 -16.95 1.16 -1.83
CA GLU A 809 -15.79 1.25 -2.75
C GLU A 809 -15.57 2.66 -3.31
N ASN A 810 -16.63 3.49 -3.40
CA ASN A 810 -16.56 4.89 -3.82
C ASN A 810 -16.69 5.88 -2.64
N ARG A 811 -16.38 5.46 -1.40
CA ARG A 811 -16.52 6.30 -0.19
C ARG A 811 -15.77 7.63 -0.29
N ASP A 812 -14.61 7.65 -0.95
CA ASP A 812 -13.81 8.86 -1.15
C ASP A 812 -14.45 9.83 -2.17
N ALA A 813 -15.16 9.31 -3.17
CA ALA A 813 -15.92 10.12 -4.13
C ALA A 813 -17.11 10.84 -3.48
N VAL A 814 -17.67 10.30 -2.39
CA VAL A 814 -18.73 10.96 -1.61
C VAL A 814 -18.22 12.24 -0.94
N GLY A 815 -16.93 12.30 -0.59
CA GLY A 815 -16.27 13.53 -0.14
C GLY A 815 -16.27 14.63 -1.21
N ILE A 816 -16.06 14.26 -2.47
CA ILE A 816 -16.10 15.17 -3.63
C ILE A 816 -17.53 15.66 -3.88
N THR A 817 -18.54 14.80 -3.74
CA THR A 817 -19.96 15.18 -3.92
C THR A 817 -20.41 16.27 -2.94
N ARG A 818 -19.78 16.39 -1.76
CA ARG A 818 -20.03 17.48 -0.81
C ARG A 818 -19.58 18.84 -1.35
N GLN A 819 -18.47 18.89 -2.10
CA GLN A 819 -18.02 20.12 -2.77
C GLN A 819 -18.92 20.48 -3.96
N GLU A 820 -19.34 19.49 -4.75
CA GLU A 820 -20.29 19.71 -5.85
C GLU A 820 -21.66 20.19 -5.35
N TYR A 821 -22.17 19.62 -4.26
CA TYR A 821 -23.39 20.10 -3.61
C TYR A 821 -23.26 21.56 -3.14
N LEU A 822 -22.12 21.94 -2.58
CA LEU A 822 -21.84 23.33 -2.16
C LEU A 822 -21.69 24.28 -3.37
N ALA A 823 -21.06 23.84 -4.44
CA ALA A 823 -20.95 24.59 -5.70
C ALA A 823 -22.34 24.80 -6.35
N LEU A 824 -23.15 23.73 -6.46
CA LEU A 824 -24.52 23.79 -6.97
C LEU A 824 -25.40 24.69 -6.10
N LYS A 825 -25.33 24.55 -4.76
CA LYS A 825 -26.04 25.43 -3.81
C LYS A 825 -25.65 26.90 -3.98
N THR A 826 -24.37 27.19 -4.26
CA THR A 826 -23.87 28.55 -4.51
C THR A 826 -24.38 29.09 -5.85
N GLU A 827 -24.34 28.28 -6.91
CA GLU A 827 -24.85 28.64 -8.24
C GLU A 827 -26.38 28.86 -8.24
N VAL A 828 -27.14 28.02 -7.53
CA VAL A 828 -28.58 28.21 -7.30
C VAL A 828 -28.83 29.53 -6.56
N LYS A 829 -28.07 29.82 -5.50
CA LYS A 829 -28.19 31.08 -4.73
C LYS A 829 -27.84 32.30 -5.58
N ARG A 830 -26.89 32.18 -6.51
CA ARG A 830 -26.54 33.22 -7.50
C ARG A 830 -27.65 33.44 -8.52
N ARG A 831 -28.20 32.36 -9.11
CA ARG A 831 -29.33 32.45 -10.06
C ARG A 831 -30.59 33.02 -9.42
N MET A 832 -30.91 32.60 -8.19
CA MET A 832 -32.01 33.18 -7.39
C MET A 832 -31.82 34.67 -7.15
N LYS A 833 -30.61 35.14 -6.82
CA LYS A 833 -30.33 36.58 -6.65
C LYS A 833 -30.62 37.39 -7.92
N ASN A 834 -30.27 36.86 -9.09
CA ASN A 834 -30.49 37.53 -10.38
C ASN A 834 -31.96 37.51 -10.85
N ILE A 835 -32.83 36.68 -10.24
CA ILE A 835 -34.27 36.66 -10.52
C ILE A 835 -35.02 37.77 -9.74
N PHE A 836 -34.46 38.24 -8.63
CA PHE A 836 -35.02 39.33 -7.82
C PHE A 836 -34.39 40.71 -8.07
N THR A 837 -33.60 40.84 -9.15
CA THR A 837 -33.15 42.14 -9.68
C THR A 837 -33.78 42.38 -11.05
N PHE A 838 -35.04 42.80 -11.02
CA PHE A 838 -35.78 43.45 -12.11
C PHE A 838 -36.62 44.58 -11.52
#